data_AF-A0A0R1QIN7-F1
#
_entry.id   AF-A0A0R1QIN7-F1
#
_cell.length_a   1.000
_cell.length_b   1.000
_cell.length_c   1.000
_cell.angle_alpha   90.00
_cell.angle_beta   90.00
_cell.angle_gamma   90.00
#
_symmetry.space_group_name_H-M   'P 1'
#
loop_
_entity.id
_entity.type
_entity.pdbx_description
1 polymer ?
#
loop_
_entity_poly.entity_id
_entity_poly.type
_entity_poly.pdbx_seq_one_letter_code
_entity_poly.pdbx_strand_id
1 'polypeptide(L)'
;MKTSNVLPGTPTENTTNQTPNEELDQPTNKIPPKGDVVEPTQPYPDDAQDTDVIDFPDPILSSQVKSALRLDDDQDVTVGTIRNYNAKQLSIYANDESSPIGNFVGMEAFKYLPSDTRVNFNANFGNNKVDFSELAGVNYGILTLTGNMVGQDLDALHSISTDTIYQVGLSGSGNYQANPNGLTNAQLAVVGDWLTDIYNNDVAQFKHVSLGMNNLTDFSPLSGMNRDITGWVVSLGNYVVSTEPVVNIVDKDVNTVQAEPIYDLTGKNVNDKLYDSTFEMADNKKSHLLKALGNGVYEYDPIAMRSGSTWITYGYYGFIYESNNPNVSYLQIAYSGDYNKGLVFKYDVMTYRKANVLTAPLITVNYIDQAGTVIKPQESVTGEKIGDAYDLTDRSAIDDYTLTTPEALTGNYTQDPQEITLVYKTNDDSGGNGENPGGGNGGGNGGGSTTDRDVVNSIQYISTHPNQPAVDLYDFDGNKTGNRQLAPASNWYSDKIMTLNGTKYYRVATNEWVKMESAYEYVPNNTLIRTNLNQTKLNAKTLINSETEFVQNRALANGTDWKTDRTAILNGIKYYRVATNEFVKADDVFEYVPVSGRISTNNQTVLYDENGTDTGKTITQGSVYLTDRSVNIQNQTYYRVGTNEYVADKDVVYQENY
;
A
#
# COMPACT_ATOMS: atom_id res chain seq x y z
N MET A 1 9.98 -55.10 -63.81
CA MET A 1 8.78 -55.42 -62.99
C MET A 1 9.23 -55.90 -61.62
N LYS A 2 8.48 -55.53 -60.59
CA LYS A 2 8.57 -55.94 -59.17
C LYS A 2 9.51 -55.12 -58.26
N THR A 3 8.87 -54.17 -57.56
CA THR A 3 8.76 -54.00 -56.09
C THR A 3 9.94 -54.37 -55.18
N SER A 4 10.30 -53.47 -54.25
CA SER A 4 10.47 -53.80 -52.81
C SER A 4 10.53 -52.56 -51.91
N ASN A 5 10.21 -52.77 -50.63
CA ASN A 5 10.04 -51.85 -49.48
C ASN A 5 11.36 -51.29 -48.87
N VAL A 6 11.18 -50.33 -47.94
CA VAL A 6 11.86 -50.11 -46.62
C VAL A 6 12.55 -48.73 -46.43
N LEU A 7 12.11 -47.98 -45.39
CA LEU A 7 12.78 -46.87 -44.64
C LEU A 7 13.82 -47.45 -43.64
N PRO A 8 14.79 -46.75 -42.99
CA PRO A 8 14.87 -45.31 -42.65
C PRO A 8 16.31 -44.69 -42.64
N GLY A 9 16.46 -43.43 -42.17
CA GLY A 9 17.66 -42.98 -41.45
C GLY A 9 18.31 -41.65 -41.89
N THR A 10 18.07 -40.61 -41.08
CA THR A 10 18.85 -39.38 -40.75
C THR A 10 20.19 -39.10 -41.46
N PRO A 11 20.53 -37.82 -41.69
CA PRO A 11 21.53 -37.21 -40.80
C PRO A 11 21.36 -35.71 -40.47
N THR A 12 21.73 -35.44 -39.22
CA THR A 12 22.37 -34.26 -38.63
C THR A 12 23.06 -33.27 -39.56
N GLU A 13 22.97 -31.97 -39.23
CA GLU A 13 23.95 -30.98 -39.66
C GLU A 13 24.59 -30.27 -38.46
N ASN A 14 25.91 -30.18 -38.55
CA ASN A 14 26.85 -29.78 -37.54
C ASN A 14 27.10 -28.27 -37.67
N THR A 15 27.05 -27.59 -36.54
CA THR A 15 27.28 -26.17 -36.34
C THR A 15 28.74 -25.76 -36.58
N THR A 16 28.94 -24.68 -37.34
CA THR A 16 30.09 -23.78 -37.16
C THR A 16 29.66 -22.32 -37.27
N ASN A 17 29.70 -21.64 -36.12
CA ASN A 17 30.08 -20.25 -35.85
C ASN A 17 29.75 -19.18 -36.90
N GLN A 18 28.73 -18.38 -36.61
CA GLN A 18 28.89 -17.02 -36.08
C GLN A 18 27.54 -16.51 -35.53
N THR A 19 27.57 -16.00 -34.30
CA THR A 19 26.43 -15.52 -33.52
C THR A 19 25.79 -14.26 -34.10
N PRO A 20 24.46 -14.20 -34.22
CA PRO A 20 23.72 -12.94 -34.15
C PRO A 20 23.02 -12.84 -32.80
N ASN A 21 23.36 -11.82 -32.00
CA ASN A 21 22.58 -11.37 -30.86
C ASN A 21 21.28 -10.74 -31.37
N GLU A 22 20.12 -11.19 -30.91
CA GLU A 22 18.83 -10.46 -30.96
C GLU A 22 18.05 -10.90 -29.70
N GLU A 23 18.03 -10.16 -28.58
CA GLU A 23 17.36 -8.87 -28.29
C GLU A 23 15.86 -9.07 -27.99
N LEU A 24 15.53 -9.03 -26.70
CA LEU A 24 14.19 -9.10 -26.07
C LEU A 24 13.38 -7.85 -26.48
N ASP A 25 12.09 -7.94 -26.87
CA ASP A 25 11.31 -6.71 -27.08
C ASP A 25 11.11 -5.99 -25.74
N GLN A 26 11.86 -4.89 -25.66
CA GLN A 26 11.79 -3.76 -24.77
C GLN A 26 10.41 -3.09 -24.80
N PRO A 27 9.99 -2.34 -23.76
CA PRO A 27 8.95 -1.34 -23.93
C PRO A 27 9.43 -0.30 -24.96
N THR A 28 9.02 -0.47 -26.22
CA THR A 28 9.37 0.43 -27.31
C THR A 28 8.49 1.66 -27.26
N ASN A 29 9.11 2.81 -27.00
CA ASN A 29 8.67 4.16 -27.30
C ASN A 29 7.55 4.77 -26.45
N LYS A 30 7.81 6.05 -26.09
CA LYS A 30 6.91 7.13 -25.66
C LYS A 30 5.43 6.74 -25.61
N ILE A 31 4.85 6.72 -24.41
CA ILE A 31 3.39 6.64 -24.27
C ILE A 31 2.84 8.01 -24.70
N PRO A 32 1.87 8.08 -25.65
CA PRO A 32 1.29 9.36 -26.03
C PRO A 32 0.68 10.06 -24.81
N PRO A 33 0.85 11.39 -24.65
CA PRO A 33 0.31 12.12 -23.52
C PRO A 33 -1.20 11.91 -23.39
N LYS A 34 -1.66 11.81 -22.15
CA LYS A 34 -3.06 11.61 -21.81
C LYS A 34 -3.77 12.97 -21.76
N GLY A 35 -4.39 13.36 -22.87
CA GLY A 35 -5.27 14.53 -22.95
C GLY A 35 -4.65 15.71 -23.69
N ASP A 36 -5.52 16.54 -24.27
CA ASP A 36 -5.13 17.77 -24.95
C ASP A 36 -4.30 18.62 -24.00
N VAL A 37 -3.14 19.09 -24.47
CA VAL A 37 -2.36 20.14 -23.81
C VAL A 37 -3.33 21.29 -23.55
N VAL A 38 -3.70 21.50 -22.28
CA VAL A 38 -4.35 22.75 -21.90
C VAL A 38 -3.30 23.82 -22.14
N GLU A 39 -3.45 24.57 -23.23
CA GLU A 39 -2.60 25.73 -23.47
C GLU A 39 -2.67 26.61 -22.22
N PRO A 40 -1.53 26.98 -21.62
CA PRO A 40 -1.51 28.02 -20.60
C PRO A 40 -2.27 29.22 -21.14
N THR A 41 -2.92 30.00 -20.28
CA THR A 41 -3.34 31.35 -20.65
C THR A 41 -2.07 32.16 -20.93
N GLN A 42 -1.53 32.06 -22.16
CA GLN A 42 -0.22 32.57 -22.56
C GLN A 42 -0.17 34.09 -22.29
N PRO A 43 0.62 34.57 -21.32
CA PRO A 43 0.84 36.00 -21.18
C PRO A 43 1.78 36.54 -22.28
N TYR A 44 2.52 35.66 -22.98
CA TYR A 44 3.47 36.05 -24.03
C TYR A 44 3.10 35.43 -25.40
N PRO A 45 2.61 36.23 -26.36
CA PRO A 45 2.15 35.73 -27.66
C PRO A 45 3.32 35.46 -28.62
N ASP A 46 3.14 34.54 -29.57
CA ASP A 46 4.21 34.11 -30.49
C ASP A 46 4.78 35.26 -31.37
N ASP A 47 4.06 36.37 -31.49
CA ASP A 47 4.45 37.59 -32.23
C ASP A 47 5.14 38.66 -31.36
N ALA A 48 5.59 38.30 -30.15
CA ALA A 48 6.30 39.20 -29.24
C ALA A 48 7.53 39.86 -29.91
N GLN A 49 7.74 41.15 -29.64
CA GLN A 49 8.84 41.95 -30.15
C GLN A 49 10.08 41.80 -29.28
N ASP A 50 11.27 41.96 -29.86
CA ASP A 50 12.54 41.83 -29.11
C ASP A 50 12.66 42.86 -27.97
N THR A 51 11.94 43.98 -28.03
CA THR A 51 11.92 45.02 -26.99
C THR A 51 10.95 44.73 -25.84
N ASP A 52 10.11 43.70 -25.96
CA ASP A 52 9.11 43.39 -24.94
C ASP A 52 9.81 42.88 -23.67
N VAL A 53 9.48 43.49 -22.54
CA VAL A 53 10.04 43.16 -21.22
C VAL A 53 9.30 41.97 -20.64
N ILE A 54 10.06 41.00 -20.11
CA ILE A 54 9.55 39.84 -19.38
C ILE A 54 9.65 40.14 -17.89
N ASP A 55 8.52 40.06 -17.19
CA ASP A 55 8.48 40.27 -15.75
C ASP A 55 8.77 38.96 -15.01
N PHE A 56 9.58 39.07 -13.96
CA PHE A 56 9.87 38.00 -12.99
C PHE A 56 9.58 38.58 -11.59
N PRO A 57 8.32 38.50 -11.13
CA PRO A 57 7.90 39.13 -9.88
C PRO A 57 8.60 38.58 -8.63
N ASP A 58 9.03 37.32 -8.66
CA ASP A 58 9.83 36.74 -7.58
C ASP A 58 11.27 37.28 -7.65
N PRO A 59 11.76 37.99 -6.61
CA PRO A 59 13.05 38.67 -6.66
C PRO A 59 14.24 37.70 -6.70
N ILE A 60 14.10 36.51 -6.11
CA ILE A 60 15.16 35.48 -6.13
C ILE A 60 15.23 34.88 -7.53
N LEU A 61 14.09 34.51 -8.11
CA LEU A 61 14.02 34.02 -9.48
C LEU A 61 14.55 35.06 -10.48
N SER A 62 14.11 36.31 -10.35
CA SER A 62 14.56 37.43 -11.19
C SER A 62 16.07 37.60 -11.16
N SER A 63 16.67 37.61 -9.96
CA SER A 63 18.13 37.70 -9.80
C SER A 63 18.87 36.53 -10.46
N GLN A 64 18.38 35.30 -10.27
CA GLN A 64 18.99 34.11 -10.88
C GLN A 64 18.86 34.10 -12.41
N VAL A 65 17.73 34.56 -12.95
CA VAL A 65 17.50 34.70 -14.38
C VAL A 65 18.45 35.75 -15.00
N LYS A 66 18.55 36.94 -14.40
CA LYS A 66 19.46 37.99 -14.89
C LYS A 66 20.91 37.51 -14.89
N SER A 67 21.32 36.84 -13.81
CA SER A 67 22.65 36.23 -13.72
C SER A 67 22.90 35.19 -14.83
N ALA A 68 21.93 34.29 -15.06
CA ALA A 68 22.02 33.26 -16.09
C ALA A 68 22.10 33.84 -17.52
N LEU A 69 21.40 34.95 -17.77
CA LEU A 69 21.41 35.71 -19.02
C LEU A 69 22.60 36.67 -19.16
N ARG A 70 23.45 36.80 -18.12
CA ARG A 70 24.60 37.71 -18.06
C ARG A 70 24.20 39.19 -18.17
N LEU A 71 23.11 39.55 -17.51
CA LEU A 71 22.61 40.91 -17.41
C LEU A 71 23.00 41.53 -16.06
N ASP A 72 23.18 42.85 -16.04
CA ASP A 72 23.35 43.62 -14.81
C ASP A 72 22.00 43.73 -14.07
N ASP A 73 22.02 43.98 -12.75
CA ASP A 73 20.81 43.98 -11.90
C ASP A 73 19.76 45.03 -12.33
N ASP A 74 20.19 46.13 -12.94
CA ASP A 74 19.35 47.23 -13.42
C ASP A 74 18.86 47.04 -14.87
N GLN A 75 19.31 45.99 -15.56
CA GLN A 75 18.86 45.69 -16.91
C GLN A 75 17.56 44.89 -16.91
N ASP A 76 16.69 45.19 -17.87
CA ASP A 76 15.47 44.45 -18.12
C ASP A 76 15.76 43.14 -18.85
N VAL A 77 15.06 42.07 -18.47
CA VAL A 77 15.00 40.85 -19.29
C VAL A 77 14.00 41.11 -20.41
N THR A 78 14.42 40.95 -21.67
CA THR A 78 13.54 41.16 -22.82
C THR A 78 13.46 39.90 -23.66
N VAL A 79 12.43 39.79 -24.51
CA VAL A 79 12.35 38.72 -25.51
C VAL A 79 13.62 38.68 -26.37
N GLY A 80 14.20 39.84 -26.70
CA GLY A 80 15.43 39.96 -27.46
C GLY A 80 16.65 39.40 -26.72
N THR A 81 16.76 39.56 -25.39
CA THR A 81 17.87 38.97 -24.62
C THR A 81 17.77 37.44 -24.58
N ILE A 82 16.56 36.90 -24.55
CA ILE A 82 16.31 35.44 -24.58
C ILE A 82 16.58 34.87 -25.98
N ARG A 83 16.00 35.44 -27.05
CA ARG A 83 16.16 34.96 -28.44
C ARG A 83 17.60 34.95 -28.91
N ASN A 84 18.40 35.94 -28.49
CA ASN A 84 19.79 36.09 -28.89
C ASN A 84 20.78 35.37 -27.95
N TYR A 85 20.29 34.59 -26.99
CA TYR A 85 21.15 33.75 -26.16
C TYR A 85 21.91 32.76 -27.02
N ASN A 86 23.22 32.60 -26.81
CA ASN A 86 24.08 31.87 -27.75
C ASN A 86 24.79 30.65 -27.15
N ALA A 87 24.50 30.31 -25.89
CA ALA A 87 25.04 29.11 -25.26
C ALA A 87 24.03 27.96 -25.35
N LYS A 88 24.53 26.72 -25.37
CA LYS A 88 23.70 25.50 -25.46
C LYS A 88 22.91 25.20 -24.19
N GLN A 89 23.26 25.84 -23.07
CA GLN A 89 22.65 25.62 -21.77
C GLN A 89 22.47 26.93 -21.04
N LEU A 90 21.25 27.19 -20.57
CA LEU A 90 20.92 28.26 -19.65
C LEU A 90 20.67 27.63 -18.27
N SER A 91 21.53 27.89 -17.28
CA SER A 91 21.37 27.33 -15.93
C SER A 91 20.84 28.37 -14.96
N ILE A 92 19.72 28.07 -14.30
CA ILE A 92 19.06 28.93 -13.32
C ILE A 92 18.96 28.16 -12.00
N TYR A 93 19.56 28.70 -10.95
CA TYR A 93 19.68 28.07 -9.62
C TYR A 93 18.92 28.87 -8.56
N ALA A 94 17.60 28.76 -8.57
CA ALA A 94 16.69 29.39 -7.60
C ALA A 94 16.35 28.44 -6.43
N ASN A 95 17.37 27.80 -5.85
CA ASN A 95 17.22 26.67 -4.93
C ASN A 95 17.74 26.90 -3.50
N ASP A 96 17.90 28.16 -3.10
CA ASP A 96 18.28 28.53 -1.73
C ASP A 96 17.16 28.16 -0.74
N GLU A 97 17.44 27.22 0.18
CA GLU A 97 16.46 26.80 1.19
C GLU A 97 16.08 27.93 2.17
N SER A 98 16.96 28.92 2.35
CA SER A 98 16.70 30.06 3.23
C SER A 98 15.83 31.14 2.57
N SER A 99 15.69 31.09 1.25
CA SER A 99 14.97 32.08 0.43
C SER A 99 14.14 31.38 -0.66
N PRO A 100 13.11 30.59 -0.29
CA PRO A 100 12.31 29.85 -1.25
C PRO A 100 11.49 30.78 -2.15
N ILE A 101 11.41 30.45 -3.44
CA ILE A 101 10.64 31.22 -4.42
C ILE A 101 9.14 31.01 -4.24
N GLY A 102 8.35 32.04 -4.55
CA GLY A 102 6.89 32.04 -4.38
C GLY A 102 6.10 31.71 -5.65
N ASN A 103 6.70 31.79 -6.84
CA ASN A 103 6.08 31.51 -8.14
C ASN A 103 7.14 31.27 -9.21
N PHE A 104 6.72 30.81 -10.38
CA PHE A 104 7.55 30.59 -11.57
C PHE A 104 7.20 31.56 -12.72
N VAL A 105 6.47 32.64 -12.44
CA VAL A 105 6.03 33.62 -13.44
C VAL A 105 7.23 34.15 -14.24
N GLY A 106 7.10 34.16 -15.56
CA GLY A 106 8.11 34.59 -16.51
C GLY A 106 8.96 33.44 -17.08
N MET A 107 8.95 32.26 -16.45
CA MET A 107 9.70 31.10 -16.94
C MET A 107 9.23 30.64 -18.32
N GLU A 108 7.96 30.75 -18.63
CA GLU A 108 7.35 30.42 -19.92
C GLU A 108 7.99 31.22 -21.09
N ALA A 109 8.59 32.38 -20.83
CA ALA A 109 9.27 33.19 -21.84
C ALA A 109 10.52 32.48 -22.41
N PHE A 110 11.07 31.48 -21.71
CA PHE A 110 12.17 30.68 -22.22
C PHE A 110 11.79 29.77 -23.40
N LYS A 111 10.51 29.72 -23.78
CA LYS A 111 10.10 29.18 -25.09
C LYS A 111 10.76 29.90 -26.28
N TYR A 112 11.21 31.15 -26.08
CA TYR A 112 11.90 31.95 -27.11
C TYR A 112 13.40 31.67 -27.22
N LEU A 113 13.97 30.83 -26.36
CA LEU A 113 15.37 30.44 -26.51
C LEU A 113 15.59 29.74 -27.86
N PRO A 114 16.80 29.80 -28.43
CA PRO A 114 17.12 28.99 -29.59
C PRO A 114 16.82 27.51 -29.34
N SER A 115 16.30 26.81 -30.34
CA SER A 115 15.79 25.43 -30.21
C SER A 115 16.85 24.42 -29.74
N ASP A 116 18.13 24.73 -29.91
CA ASP A 116 19.28 23.92 -29.48
C ASP A 116 19.82 24.31 -28.09
N THR A 117 19.18 25.26 -27.43
CA THR A 117 19.46 25.67 -26.05
C THR A 117 18.53 24.92 -25.10
N ARG A 118 19.11 24.34 -24.05
CA ARG A 118 18.37 23.69 -22.96
C ARG A 118 18.40 24.52 -21.68
N VAL A 119 17.30 24.49 -20.93
CA VAL A 119 17.23 25.09 -19.60
C VAL A 119 17.56 24.05 -18.54
N ASN A 120 18.50 24.38 -17.66
CA ASN A 120 18.77 23.62 -16.43
C ASN A 120 18.20 24.41 -15.27
N PHE A 121 17.03 24.01 -14.78
CA PHE A 121 16.32 24.72 -13.74
C PHE A 121 16.33 23.94 -12.43
N ASN A 122 16.83 24.58 -11.37
CA ASN A 122 16.77 24.06 -10.01
C ASN A 122 16.04 25.10 -9.16
N ALA A 123 14.92 24.71 -8.59
CA ALA A 123 14.08 25.60 -7.80
C ALA A 123 13.77 25.01 -6.42
N ASN A 124 13.75 25.87 -5.42
CA ASN A 124 13.22 25.55 -4.11
C ASN A 124 12.07 26.51 -3.80
N PHE A 125 10.86 25.98 -3.68
CA PHE A 125 9.67 26.75 -3.33
C PHE A 125 9.25 26.56 -1.86
N GLY A 126 10.00 25.77 -1.09
CA GLY A 126 9.76 25.55 0.34
C GLY A 126 8.32 25.16 0.63
N ASN A 127 7.63 25.95 1.45
CA ASN A 127 6.23 25.70 1.82
C ASN A 127 5.22 26.44 0.91
N ASN A 128 5.69 27.15 -0.12
CA ASN A 128 4.84 28.02 -0.94
C ASN A 128 3.93 27.19 -1.87
N LYS A 129 2.70 27.67 -2.07
CA LYS A 129 1.82 27.14 -3.11
C LYS A 129 2.24 27.76 -4.45
N VAL A 130 2.58 26.91 -5.42
CA VAL A 130 3.08 27.33 -6.74
C VAL A 130 2.23 26.73 -7.85
N ASP A 131 2.30 27.32 -9.05
CA ASP A 131 1.63 26.82 -10.24
C ASP A 131 2.66 26.21 -11.21
N PHE A 132 2.68 24.89 -11.34
CA PHE A 132 3.64 24.22 -12.22
C PHE A 132 3.34 24.44 -13.71
N SER A 133 2.15 24.93 -14.08
CA SER A 133 1.83 25.23 -15.47
C SER A 133 2.64 26.42 -16.04
N GLU A 134 3.17 27.28 -15.16
CA GLU A 134 4.10 28.37 -15.50
C GLU A 134 5.45 27.84 -16.05
N LEU A 135 5.73 26.55 -15.91
CA LEU A 135 6.92 25.89 -16.47
C LEU A 135 6.66 25.27 -17.85
N ALA A 136 5.45 25.38 -18.40
CA ALA A 136 5.10 24.80 -19.69
C ALA A 136 5.87 25.45 -20.86
N GLY A 137 6.08 24.69 -21.94
CA GLY A 137 6.64 25.19 -23.19
C GLY A 137 8.15 25.46 -23.19
N VAL A 138 8.85 25.20 -22.09
CA VAL A 138 10.30 25.39 -21.96
C VAL A 138 11.06 24.10 -22.27
N ASN A 139 12.19 24.22 -22.99
CA ASN A 139 13.04 23.10 -23.39
C ASN A 139 14.03 22.71 -22.26
N TYR A 140 13.60 21.92 -21.29
CA TYR A 140 14.43 21.54 -20.14
C TYR A 140 15.42 20.41 -20.45
N GLY A 141 16.66 20.53 -19.98
CA GLY A 141 17.60 19.41 -19.84
C GLY A 141 17.59 18.83 -18.42
N ILE A 142 17.54 19.73 -17.43
CA ILE A 142 17.46 19.41 -16.00
C ILE A 142 16.28 20.19 -15.42
N LEU A 143 15.40 19.50 -14.69
CA LEU A 143 14.30 20.12 -13.93
C LEU A 143 14.25 19.53 -12.51
N THR A 144 14.76 20.28 -11.53
CA THR A 144 14.71 19.88 -10.11
C THR A 144 13.82 20.84 -9.35
N LEU A 145 12.74 20.32 -8.77
CA LEU A 145 11.79 21.06 -7.95
C LEU A 145 11.85 20.52 -6.52
N THR A 146 12.19 21.40 -5.58
CA THR A 146 12.31 21.09 -4.15
C THR A 146 11.27 21.88 -3.35
N GLY A 147 10.55 21.22 -2.47
CA GLY A 147 9.58 21.87 -1.57
C GLY A 147 8.54 20.92 -1.03
N ASN A 148 7.56 21.45 -0.30
CA ASN A 148 6.43 20.69 0.20
C ASN A 148 5.48 20.35 -0.93
N MET A 149 5.38 19.06 -1.25
CA MET A 149 4.56 18.55 -2.34
C MET A 149 3.11 18.32 -1.90
N VAL A 150 2.84 18.07 -0.61
CA VAL A 150 1.47 17.86 -0.13
C VAL A 150 0.62 19.11 -0.41
N GLY A 151 -0.52 18.92 -1.08
CA GLY A 151 -1.43 20.00 -1.46
C GLY A 151 -1.05 20.75 -2.75
N GLN A 152 0.06 20.39 -3.40
CA GLN A 152 0.38 20.88 -4.75
C GLN A 152 -0.49 20.21 -5.82
N ASP A 153 -0.73 20.92 -6.93
CA ASP A 153 -1.42 20.35 -8.09
C ASP A 153 -0.36 19.76 -9.02
N LEU A 154 -0.04 18.50 -8.81
CA LEU A 154 1.03 17.83 -9.54
C LEU A 154 0.60 17.38 -10.95
N ASP A 155 -0.70 17.36 -11.25
CA ASP A 155 -1.18 17.04 -12.59
C ASP A 155 -0.71 18.08 -13.62
N ALA A 156 -0.55 19.34 -13.18
CA ALA A 156 0.00 20.42 -13.98
C ALA A 156 1.42 20.14 -14.51
N LEU A 157 2.20 19.23 -13.91
CA LEU A 157 3.52 18.85 -14.43
C LEU A 157 3.45 18.19 -15.82
N HIS A 158 2.29 17.61 -16.20
CA HIS A 158 2.08 17.04 -17.54
C HIS A 158 2.10 18.07 -18.66
N SER A 159 2.00 19.37 -18.37
CA SER A 159 2.17 20.42 -19.38
C SER A 159 3.63 20.63 -19.80
N ILE A 160 4.58 20.01 -19.09
CA ILE A 160 6.02 20.13 -19.37
C ILE A 160 6.42 19.00 -20.32
N SER A 161 7.04 19.36 -21.45
CA SER A 161 7.55 18.38 -22.41
C SER A 161 8.63 17.50 -21.79
N THR A 162 8.54 16.21 -22.07
CA THR A 162 9.45 15.17 -21.58
C THR A 162 10.63 14.92 -22.51
N ASP A 163 10.61 15.44 -23.75
CA ASP A 163 11.46 14.99 -24.86
C ASP A 163 12.98 15.21 -24.66
N THR A 164 13.35 16.18 -23.84
CA THR A 164 14.75 16.65 -23.73
C THR A 164 15.33 16.54 -22.33
N ILE A 165 14.50 16.17 -21.34
CA ILE A 165 14.87 16.08 -19.93
C ILE A 165 15.67 14.79 -19.70
N TYR A 166 16.87 14.88 -19.16
CA TYR A 166 17.64 13.71 -18.74
C TYR A 166 17.79 13.63 -17.23
N GLN A 167 17.47 14.70 -16.50
CA GLN A 167 17.43 14.72 -15.05
C GLN A 167 16.17 15.45 -14.58
N VAL A 168 15.36 14.76 -13.77
CA VAL A 168 14.16 15.30 -13.13
C VAL A 168 14.21 15.05 -11.63
N GLY A 169 13.74 16.00 -10.83
CA GLY A 169 13.67 15.87 -9.39
C GLY A 169 12.39 16.45 -8.82
N LEU A 170 11.68 15.67 -8.01
CA LEU A 170 10.57 16.10 -7.17
C LEU A 170 10.92 15.73 -5.73
N SER A 171 11.66 16.61 -5.06
CA SER A 171 12.21 16.35 -3.73
C SER A 171 11.49 17.17 -2.67
N GLY A 172 11.33 16.60 -1.47
CA GLY A 172 10.92 17.39 -0.31
C GLY A 172 12.01 18.35 0.17
N SER A 173 11.63 19.31 1.00
CA SER A 173 12.55 20.27 1.65
C SER A 173 12.73 19.96 3.15
N GLY A 174 13.82 20.46 3.74
CA GLY A 174 14.03 20.43 5.19
C GLY A 174 15.10 19.43 5.63
N ASN A 175 14.89 18.78 6.77
CA ASN A 175 15.88 17.86 7.33
C ASN A 175 15.69 16.42 6.81
N TYR A 176 16.80 15.71 6.66
CA TYR A 176 16.83 14.30 6.25
C TYR A 176 15.94 13.44 7.15
N GLN A 177 15.05 12.63 6.56
CA GLN A 177 14.09 11.77 7.29
C GLN A 177 13.28 12.52 8.36
N ALA A 178 12.90 13.77 8.07
CA ALA A 178 12.12 14.59 8.99
C ALA A 178 11.14 15.54 8.28
N ASN A 179 10.85 15.30 7.00
CA ASN A 179 9.89 16.09 6.23
C ASN A 179 8.53 15.37 6.17
N PRO A 180 7.49 15.77 6.92
CA PRO A 180 6.17 15.16 6.84
C PRO A 180 5.34 15.65 5.64
N ASN A 181 5.82 16.64 4.87
CA ASN A 181 5.04 17.30 3.82
C ASN A 181 5.61 17.03 2.40
N GLY A 182 6.46 16.02 2.26
CA GLY A 182 6.98 15.59 0.96
C GLY A 182 5.97 14.83 0.12
N LEU A 183 6.39 14.41 -1.08
CA LEU A 183 5.54 13.69 -2.03
C LEU A 183 4.96 12.41 -1.40
N THR A 184 3.65 12.20 -1.55
CA THR A 184 2.96 10.99 -1.06
C THR A 184 2.84 9.92 -2.15
N ASN A 185 2.58 8.66 -1.78
CA ASN A 185 2.34 7.58 -2.76
C ASN A 185 1.20 7.92 -3.74
N ALA A 186 0.10 8.51 -3.26
CA ALA A 186 -1.02 8.92 -4.11
C ALA A 186 -0.60 10.00 -5.13
N GLN A 187 0.27 10.92 -4.72
CA GLN A 187 0.80 11.95 -5.59
C GLN A 187 1.83 11.42 -6.58
N LEU A 188 2.69 10.48 -6.18
CA LEU A 188 3.58 9.78 -7.12
C LEU A 188 2.77 9.03 -8.18
N ALA A 189 1.63 8.44 -7.82
CA ALA A 189 0.74 7.79 -8.78
C ALA A 189 0.13 8.76 -9.81
N VAL A 190 -0.01 10.05 -9.48
CA VAL A 190 -0.48 11.08 -10.43
C VAL A 190 0.58 11.38 -11.48
N VAL A 191 1.86 11.44 -11.11
CA VAL A 191 2.96 11.87 -12.01
C VAL A 191 3.84 10.72 -12.52
N GLY A 192 3.47 9.48 -12.22
CA GLY A 192 4.31 8.31 -12.47
C GLY A 192 4.57 8.05 -13.95
N ASP A 193 3.57 8.28 -14.81
CA ASP A 193 3.70 8.18 -16.26
C ASP A 193 4.56 9.31 -16.84
N TRP A 194 4.40 10.55 -16.39
CA TRP A 194 5.27 11.67 -16.78
C TRP A 194 6.75 11.43 -16.44
N LEU A 195 7.04 10.96 -15.21
CA LEU A 195 8.40 10.59 -14.79
C LEU A 195 8.96 9.42 -15.61
N THR A 196 8.12 8.44 -15.92
CA THR A 196 8.48 7.29 -16.74
C THR A 196 8.83 7.71 -18.17
N ASP A 197 8.04 8.61 -18.76
CA ASP A 197 8.26 9.11 -20.12
C ASP A 197 9.57 9.92 -20.22
N ILE A 198 9.88 10.75 -19.21
CA ILE A 198 11.18 11.42 -19.10
C ILE A 198 12.33 10.41 -19.07
N TYR A 199 12.21 9.37 -18.23
CA TYR A 199 13.27 8.37 -18.10
C TYR A 199 13.50 7.61 -19.41
N ASN A 200 12.41 7.31 -20.13
CA ASN A 200 12.41 6.50 -21.35
C ASN A 200 12.71 7.30 -22.63
N ASN A 201 12.87 8.62 -22.58
CA ASN A 201 13.09 9.42 -23.78
C ASN A 201 14.44 9.13 -24.49
N ASP A 202 14.55 9.58 -25.74
CA ASP A 202 15.70 9.31 -26.62
C ASP A 202 16.97 10.12 -26.31
N VAL A 203 17.01 10.88 -25.21
CA VAL A 203 18.18 11.68 -24.85
C VAL A 203 19.33 10.75 -24.44
N ALA A 204 20.39 10.70 -25.25
CA ALA A 204 21.61 9.92 -25.01
C ALA A 204 22.48 10.51 -23.87
N GLN A 205 21.93 10.60 -22.67
CA GLN A 205 22.61 10.98 -21.43
C GLN A 205 22.22 10.03 -20.31
N PHE A 206 23.01 10.04 -19.25
CA PHE A 206 22.68 9.33 -18.02
C PHE A 206 21.36 9.85 -17.46
N LYS A 207 20.39 8.97 -17.22
CA LYS A 207 19.08 9.36 -16.70
C LYS A 207 19.11 9.46 -15.18
N HIS A 208 18.45 10.46 -14.62
CA HIS A 208 18.36 10.62 -13.18
C HIS A 208 16.98 11.12 -12.73
N VAL A 209 16.31 10.33 -11.91
CA VAL A 209 15.03 10.70 -11.27
C VAL A 209 15.27 10.79 -9.76
N SER A 210 15.13 12.00 -9.20
CA SER A 210 15.28 12.25 -7.77
C SER A 210 13.91 12.41 -7.10
N LEU A 211 13.64 11.58 -6.09
CA LEU A 211 12.41 11.59 -5.30
C LEU A 211 12.75 11.56 -3.80
N GLY A 212 13.83 12.23 -3.41
CA GLY A 212 14.31 12.25 -2.03
C GLY A 212 13.47 13.11 -1.09
N MET A 213 13.63 12.87 0.22
CA MET A 213 13.02 13.67 1.29
C MET A 213 11.49 13.70 1.24
N ASN A 214 10.89 12.61 0.77
CA ASN A 214 9.45 12.46 0.55
C ASN A 214 8.81 11.48 1.55
N ASN A 215 7.52 11.19 1.35
CA ASN A 215 6.71 10.28 2.17
C ASN A 215 6.33 9.03 1.36
N LEU A 216 7.32 8.41 0.71
CA LEU A 216 7.09 7.33 -0.24
C LEU A 216 7.39 5.96 0.37
N THR A 217 6.52 4.99 0.09
CA THR A 217 6.75 3.56 0.34
C THR A 217 6.39 2.68 -0.86
N ASP A 218 5.72 3.21 -1.88
CA ASP A 218 5.31 2.46 -3.05
C ASP A 218 5.78 3.15 -4.33
N PHE A 219 6.72 2.51 -5.02
CA PHE A 219 7.29 3.00 -6.28
C PHE A 219 6.76 2.26 -7.51
N SER A 220 5.75 1.40 -7.35
CA SER A 220 5.11 0.69 -8.47
C SER A 220 4.50 1.60 -9.57
N PRO A 221 4.12 2.87 -9.32
CA PRO A 221 3.74 3.78 -10.40
C PRO A 221 4.85 4.04 -11.44
N LEU A 222 6.10 3.74 -11.12
CA LEU A 222 7.27 3.90 -12.00
C LEU A 222 7.67 2.60 -12.72
N SER A 223 6.81 1.58 -12.68
CA SER A 223 7.07 0.25 -13.25
C SER A 223 7.31 0.23 -14.77
N GLY A 224 6.93 1.29 -15.47
CA GLY A 224 7.16 1.44 -16.91
C GLY A 224 8.58 1.91 -17.29
N MET A 225 9.45 2.24 -16.33
CA MET A 225 10.82 2.68 -16.64
C MET A 225 11.65 1.56 -17.29
N ASN A 226 12.30 1.87 -18.40
CA ASN A 226 13.13 0.93 -19.15
C ASN A 226 14.37 0.57 -18.33
N ARG A 227 14.53 -0.72 -18.03
CA ARG A 227 15.56 -1.20 -17.10
C ARG A 227 16.96 -1.29 -17.73
N ASP A 228 17.08 -1.20 -19.05
CA ASP A 228 18.34 -1.24 -19.79
C ASP A 228 18.95 0.15 -20.01
N ILE A 229 18.13 1.21 -19.90
CA ILE A 229 18.63 2.57 -19.89
C ILE A 229 19.50 2.75 -18.64
N THR A 230 20.74 3.20 -18.84
CA THR A 230 21.65 3.46 -17.72
C THR A 230 21.24 4.75 -17.02
N GLY A 231 20.78 4.61 -15.78
CA GLY A 231 20.31 5.74 -15.00
C GLY A 231 19.89 5.35 -13.59
N TRP A 232 19.65 6.35 -12.75
CA TRP A 232 19.23 6.15 -11.36
C TRP A 232 17.84 6.68 -11.07
N VAL A 233 17.13 5.95 -10.22
CA VAL A 233 16.01 6.46 -9.42
C VAL A 233 16.48 6.53 -7.97
N VAL A 234 16.53 7.72 -7.41
CA VAL A 234 17.08 7.99 -6.07
C VAL A 234 16.01 8.60 -5.20
N SER A 235 15.61 7.90 -4.13
CA SER A 235 14.64 8.37 -3.15
C SER A 235 15.21 8.16 -1.75
N LEU A 236 16.15 9.02 -1.37
CA LEU A 236 16.82 8.99 -0.08
C LEU A 236 16.19 9.99 0.88
N GLY A 237 16.17 9.67 2.17
CA GLY A 237 15.70 10.54 3.23
C GLY A 237 14.19 10.51 3.44
N ASN A 238 13.48 9.44 3.05
CA ASN A 238 12.03 9.40 3.20
C ASN A 238 11.61 9.31 4.66
N TYR A 239 10.46 9.91 4.96
CA TYR A 239 9.88 9.96 6.29
C TYR A 239 8.41 9.57 6.23
N VAL A 240 8.03 8.55 6.99
CA VAL A 240 6.65 8.04 6.99
C VAL A 240 6.11 8.05 8.40
N VAL A 241 4.91 8.59 8.59
CA VAL A 241 4.20 8.55 9.88
C VAL A 241 3.01 7.61 9.76
N SER A 242 3.02 6.52 10.53
CA SER A 242 1.91 5.59 10.66
C SER A 242 1.24 5.82 12.02
N THR A 243 0.10 6.51 12.01
CA THR A 243 -0.68 6.76 13.25
C THR A 243 -1.58 5.59 13.62
N GLU A 244 -1.90 4.74 12.65
CA GLU A 244 -2.74 3.56 12.81
C GLU A 244 -2.24 2.39 11.96
N PRO A 245 -2.30 1.14 12.46
CA PRO A 245 -2.75 0.80 13.80
C PRO A 245 -1.68 1.13 14.85
N VAL A 246 -2.12 1.71 15.98
CA VAL A 246 -1.28 1.89 17.18
C VAL A 246 -0.81 0.52 17.66
N VAL A 247 0.50 0.38 17.91
CA VAL A 247 1.09 -0.86 18.43
C VAL A 247 1.32 -0.79 19.93
N ASN A 248 1.07 -1.87 20.65
CA ASN A 248 1.49 -1.99 22.03
C ASN A 248 2.94 -2.44 22.09
N ILE A 249 3.72 -1.84 22.99
CA ILE A 249 5.09 -2.24 23.30
C ILE A 249 5.22 -2.42 24.80
N VAL A 250 5.69 -3.59 25.25
CA VAL A 250 6.02 -3.84 26.65
C VAL A 250 7.48 -3.44 26.89
N ASP A 251 7.69 -2.46 27.78
CA ASP A 251 9.02 -1.95 28.11
C ASP A 251 9.96 -3.07 28.61
N LYS A 252 11.21 -3.08 28.12
CA LYS A 252 12.27 -4.05 28.46
C LYS A 252 11.96 -5.51 28.08
N ASP A 253 11.03 -5.74 27.16
CA ASP A 253 10.66 -7.09 26.73
C ASP A 253 10.80 -7.30 25.22
N VAL A 254 10.66 -8.54 24.78
CA VAL A 254 10.78 -8.94 23.38
C VAL A 254 9.46 -8.62 22.67
N ASN A 255 9.46 -7.55 21.88
CA ASN A 255 8.30 -7.07 21.15
C ASN A 255 8.40 -7.39 19.67
N THR A 256 7.26 -7.60 19.01
CA THR A 256 7.17 -7.82 17.57
C THR A 256 6.32 -6.75 16.90
N VAL A 257 6.70 -6.36 15.68
CA VAL A 257 6.00 -5.34 14.90
C VAL A 257 5.93 -5.79 13.45
N GLN A 258 4.74 -5.75 12.87
CA GLN A 258 4.52 -5.90 11.43
C GLN A 258 4.87 -4.58 10.74
N ALA A 259 5.93 -4.55 9.94
CA ALA A 259 6.32 -3.36 9.18
C ALA A 259 5.30 -3.01 8.08
N GLU A 260 5.22 -1.71 7.76
CA GLU A 260 4.49 -1.21 6.59
C GLU A 260 5.16 -1.76 5.32
N PRO A 261 4.38 -2.23 4.32
CA PRO A 261 4.94 -2.74 3.08
C PRO A 261 5.66 -1.64 2.30
N ILE A 262 6.84 -1.98 1.77
CA ILE A 262 7.61 -1.16 0.85
C ILE A 262 7.63 -1.87 -0.49
N TYR A 263 7.23 -1.19 -1.55
CA TYR A 263 7.21 -1.73 -2.92
C TYR A 263 8.26 -1.05 -3.78
N ASP A 264 9.11 -1.84 -4.43
CA ASP A 264 10.09 -1.33 -5.40
C ASP A 264 9.43 -0.91 -6.72
N LEU A 265 10.24 -0.54 -7.72
CA LEU A 265 9.74 -0.10 -9.03
C LEU A 265 8.94 -1.21 -9.75
N THR A 266 9.11 -2.48 -9.40
CA THR A 266 8.37 -3.61 -10.00
C THR A 266 7.08 -3.95 -9.26
N GLY A 267 6.79 -3.25 -8.16
CA GLY A 267 5.69 -3.61 -7.26
C GLY A 267 6.01 -4.82 -6.39
N LYS A 268 7.28 -5.24 -6.33
CA LYS A 268 7.72 -6.30 -5.41
C LYS A 268 7.83 -5.72 -4.01
N ASN A 269 7.25 -6.41 -3.03
CA ASN A 269 7.47 -6.09 -1.62
C ASN A 269 8.92 -6.42 -1.23
N VAL A 270 9.64 -5.43 -0.71
CA VAL A 270 11.07 -5.50 -0.34
C VAL A 270 11.32 -5.42 1.16
N ASN A 271 10.31 -5.77 1.98
CA ASN A 271 10.43 -5.91 3.43
C ASN A 271 11.20 -7.18 3.87
N ASP A 272 12.15 -7.64 3.05
CA ASP A 272 12.94 -8.85 3.28
C ASP A 272 14.34 -8.54 3.81
N LYS A 273 14.68 -7.25 3.96
CA LYS A 273 15.98 -6.81 4.47
C LYS A 273 15.93 -6.51 5.97
N LEU A 274 17.10 -6.62 6.58
CA LEU A 274 17.38 -6.15 7.93
C LEU A 274 16.93 -4.68 8.06
N TYR A 275 16.19 -4.34 9.13
CA TYR A 275 15.78 -2.97 9.45
C TYR A 275 16.57 -2.46 10.64
N ASP A 276 16.85 -1.17 10.66
CA ASP A 276 17.29 -0.46 11.86
C ASP A 276 16.07 0.10 12.59
N SER A 277 16.12 0.08 13.92
CA SER A 277 15.31 0.91 14.81
C SER A 277 16.19 2.06 15.31
N THR A 278 15.75 3.29 15.12
CA THR A 278 16.42 4.50 15.65
C THR A 278 15.77 5.00 16.92
N PHE A 279 14.96 4.14 17.51
CA PHE A 279 14.05 4.53 18.55
C PHE A 279 14.82 5.02 19.79
N GLU A 280 14.22 5.95 20.53
CA GLU A 280 14.79 6.54 21.73
C GLU A 280 14.94 5.51 22.86
N MET A 281 16.02 4.74 22.78
CA MET A 281 16.42 3.75 23.78
C MET A 281 17.28 4.40 24.87
N ALA A 282 17.27 3.81 26.06
CA ALA A 282 18.03 4.30 27.21
C ALA A 282 19.57 4.14 27.06
N ASP A 283 20.04 3.33 26.11
CA ASP A 283 21.46 2.99 25.94
C ASP A 283 22.26 3.97 25.06
N ASN A 284 21.61 5.03 24.57
CA ASN A 284 22.21 6.11 23.78
C ASN A 284 22.88 5.67 22.46
N LYS A 285 22.59 4.46 21.96
CA LYS A 285 22.96 4.11 20.59
C LYS A 285 22.08 4.86 19.59
N LYS A 286 22.64 5.11 18.40
CA LYS A 286 21.94 5.82 17.31
C LYS A 286 20.92 4.94 16.58
N SER A 287 21.20 3.64 16.49
CA SER A 287 20.27 2.65 15.96
C SER A 287 20.55 1.27 16.56
N HIS A 288 19.58 0.38 16.41
CA HIS A 288 19.65 -1.05 16.74
C HIS A 288 19.13 -1.87 15.56
N LEU A 289 19.84 -2.94 15.22
CA LEU A 289 19.41 -3.83 14.16
C LEU A 289 18.24 -4.70 14.64
N LEU A 290 17.09 -4.58 13.99
CA LEU A 290 15.93 -5.41 14.28
C LEU A 290 16.12 -6.81 13.71
N LYS A 291 15.68 -7.82 14.46
CA LYS A 291 15.73 -9.21 14.02
C LYS A 291 14.49 -9.51 13.18
N ALA A 292 14.71 -9.79 11.90
CA ALA A 292 13.64 -10.20 10.99
C ALA A 292 13.14 -11.61 11.35
N LEU A 293 11.82 -11.76 11.52
CA LEU A 293 11.15 -13.04 11.75
C LEU A 293 10.51 -13.62 10.47
N GLY A 294 10.56 -12.86 9.37
CA GLY A 294 9.95 -13.19 8.07
C GLY A 294 8.63 -12.45 7.84
N ASN A 295 8.20 -12.37 6.57
CA ASN A 295 6.95 -11.71 6.15
C ASN A 295 6.79 -10.26 6.64
N GLY A 296 7.90 -9.52 6.78
CA GLY A 296 7.90 -8.14 7.29
C GLY A 296 7.62 -8.01 8.78
N VAL A 297 7.69 -9.10 9.56
CA VAL A 297 7.63 -9.05 11.03
C VAL A 297 9.04 -8.90 11.59
N TYR A 298 9.21 -7.95 12.50
CA TYR A 298 10.47 -7.64 13.14
C TYR A 298 10.36 -7.71 14.65
N GLU A 299 11.39 -8.26 15.28
CA GLU A 299 11.57 -8.34 16.73
C GLU A 299 12.46 -7.17 17.19
N TYR A 300 11.99 -6.43 18.20
CA TYR A 300 12.72 -5.38 18.90
C TYR A 300 13.52 -5.94 20.06
N ASP A 301 14.72 -5.39 20.28
CA ASP A 301 15.54 -5.73 21.44
C ASP A 301 14.82 -5.38 22.75
N PRO A 302 14.95 -6.21 23.81
CA PRO A 302 14.33 -6.00 25.12
C PRO A 302 15.09 -4.93 25.93
N ILE A 303 15.21 -3.73 25.37
CA ILE A 303 15.89 -2.58 25.96
C ILE A 303 14.85 -1.61 26.51
N ALA A 304 15.20 -0.91 27.59
CA ALA A 304 14.33 0.09 28.18
C ALA A 304 14.07 1.25 27.21
N MET A 305 12.80 1.57 27.01
CA MET A 305 12.35 2.74 26.26
C MET A 305 12.63 4.01 27.08
N ARG A 306 12.92 5.13 26.41
CA ARG A 306 13.00 6.41 27.10
C ARG A 306 11.64 6.83 27.67
N SER A 307 11.70 7.44 28.85
CA SER A 307 10.51 7.92 29.56
C SER A 307 9.69 8.88 28.69
N GLY A 308 8.37 8.62 28.59
CA GLY A 308 7.43 9.46 27.83
C GLY A 308 7.31 9.14 26.35
N SER A 309 7.94 8.06 25.89
CA SER A 309 7.84 7.64 24.49
C SER A 309 6.42 7.23 24.09
N THR A 310 6.01 7.64 22.88
CA THR A 310 4.67 7.40 22.32
C THR A 310 4.70 6.92 20.85
N TRP A 311 5.90 6.60 20.37
CA TRP A 311 6.17 6.17 19.02
C TRP A 311 7.18 5.03 19.06
N ILE A 312 7.34 4.30 17.98
CA ILE A 312 8.52 3.51 17.65
C ILE A 312 9.00 3.91 16.27
N THR A 313 10.28 3.68 15.98
CA THR A 313 10.82 3.89 14.65
C THR A 313 11.45 2.64 14.10
N TYR A 314 11.30 2.43 12.79
CA TYR A 314 11.96 1.36 12.05
C TYR A 314 12.14 1.74 10.58
N GLY A 315 13.13 1.15 9.93
CA GLY A 315 13.32 1.26 8.48
C GLY A 315 14.79 1.16 8.09
N TYR A 316 15.13 1.82 6.99
CA TYR A 316 16.50 1.94 6.52
C TYR A 316 17.11 3.22 7.08
N TYR A 317 18.13 3.08 7.94
CA TYR A 317 18.61 4.18 8.79
C TYR A 317 19.08 5.44 8.04
N GLY A 318 19.54 5.30 6.81
CA GLY A 318 19.90 6.42 5.95
C GLY A 318 21.29 6.28 5.35
N PHE A 319 21.38 6.45 4.04
CA PHE A 319 22.63 6.48 3.27
C PHE A 319 23.70 7.41 3.88
N ILE A 320 23.30 8.58 4.40
CA ILE A 320 24.23 9.59 4.92
C ILE A 320 24.95 9.19 6.23
N TYR A 321 24.52 8.10 6.89
CA TYR A 321 25.07 7.65 8.17
C TYR A 321 26.03 6.45 8.04
N GLU A 322 26.40 6.06 6.81
CA GLU A 322 27.26 4.91 6.49
C GLU A 322 28.64 4.90 7.15
N SER A 323 29.18 6.04 7.60
CA SER A 323 30.60 6.11 8.03
C SER A 323 30.99 5.16 9.18
N ASN A 324 30.03 4.56 9.91
CA ASN A 324 30.31 3.60 10.98
C ASN A 324 29.32 2.41 11.11
N ASN A 325 28.35 2.21 10.22
CA ASN A 325 27.35 1.13 10.35
C ASN A 325 27.35 0.20 9.12
N PRO A 326 27.96 -1.00 9.19
CA PRO A 326 28.45 -1.66 7.99
C PRO A 326 27.44 -2.40 7.10
N ASN A 327 26.12 -2.50 7.34
CA ASN A 327 25.26 -3.35 6.45
C ASN A 327 23.72 -3.13 6.46
N VAL A 328 23.16 -1.93 6.68
CA VAL A 328 21.67 -1.80 6.72
C VAL A 328 21.04 -0.46 6.32
N SER A 329 21.84 0.54 5.97
CA SER A 329 21.32 1.92 6.00
C SER A 329 20.40 2.30 4.84
N TYR A 330 20.39 1.57 3.73
CA TYR A 330 19.56 1.87 2.55
C TYR A 330 19.43 0.67 1.63
N LEU A 331 18.38 0.68 0.82
CA LEU A 331 18.11 -0.23 -0.27
C LEU A 331 18.84 0.25 -1.53
N GLN A 332 19.58 -0.66 -2.15
CA GLN A 332 20.06 -0.51 -3.51
C GLN A 332 19.67 -1.74 -4.34
N ILE A 333 19.09 -1.53 -5.51
CA ILE A 333 18.68 -2.58 -6.46
C ILE A 333 19.19 -2.21 -7.85
N ALA A 334 19.98 -3.10 -8.47
CA ALA A 334 20.32 -3.02 -9.88
C ALA A 334 19.44 -4.01 -10.66
N TYR A 335 18.55 -3.50 -11.52
CA TYR A 335 17.61 -4.35 -12.25
C TYR A 335 18.27 -5.14 -13.39
N SER A 336 19.41 -4.64 -13.88
CA SER A 336 20.29 -5.35 -14.82
C SER A 336 21.20 -6.39 -14.14
N GLY A 337 21.30 -6.37 -12.81
CA GLY A 337 22.32 -7.08 -12.04
C GLY A 337 23.70 -6.39 -11.99
N ASP A 338 23.92 -5.29 -12.73
CA ASP A 338 25.16 -4.50 -12.72
C ASP A 338 24.87 -3.07 -12.21
N TYR A 339 25.50 -2.68 -11.10
CA TYR A 339 25.31 -1.34 -10.51
C TYR A 339 25.87 -0.19 -11.37
N ASN A 340 26.64 -0.49 -12.42
CA ASN A 340 27.20 0.51 -13.33
C ASN A 340 26.46 0.58 -14.68
N LYS A 341 25.46 -0.27 -14.91
CA LYS A 341 24.73 -0.38 -16.19
C LYS A 341 23.24 -0.62 -15.97
N GLY A 342 22.40 -0.03 -16.80
CA GLY A 342 20.94 -0.14 -16.64
C GLY A 342 20.42 0.63 -15.43
N LEU A 343 19.15 0.38 -15.09
CA LEU A 343 18.43 1.10 -14.05
C LEU A 343 18.88 0.63 -12.66
N VAL A 344 19.25 1.60 -11.82
CA VAL A 344 19.54 1.39 -10.40
C VAL A 344 18.58 2.20 -9.53
N PHE A 345 17.94 1.54 -8.57
CA PHE A 345 17.10 2.16 -7.56
C PHE A 345 17.84 2.25 -6.22
N LYS A 346 17.82 3.45 -5.62
CA LYS A 346 18.41 3.74 -4.31
C LYS A 346 17.34 4.34 -3.41
N TYR A 347 17.15 3.77 -2.23
CA TYR A 347 16.04 4.15 -1.36
C TYR A 347 16.37 3.98 0.12
N ASP A 348 15.97 4.94 0.95
CA ASP A 348 15.83 4.72 2.38
C ASP A 348 14.63 5.48 2.95
N VAL A 349 14.17 4.99 4.09
CA VAL A 349 13.00 5.51 4.80
C VAL A 349 13.13 5.23 6.28
N MET A 350 12.66 6.17 7.09
CA MET A 350 12.33 5.89 8.49
C MET A 350 10.83 6.02 8.68
N THR A 351 10.22 4.96 9.21
CA THR A 351 8.82 4.90 9.60
C THR A 351 8.69 5.20 11.09
N TYR A 352 7.82 6.15 11.42
CA TYR A 352 7.43 6.53 12.78
C TYR A 352 6.04 5.98 13.02
N ARG A 353 5.95 4.92 13.82
CA ARG A 353 4.68 4.26 14.12
C ARG A 353 4.23 4.60 15.53
N LYS A 354 2.98 5.01 15.68
CA LYS A 354 2.43 5.37 16.98
C LYS A 354 2.39 4.14 17.88
N ALA A 355 2.83 4.29 19.13
CA ALA A 355 2.96 3.20 20.07
C ALA A 355 2.36 3.53 21.43
N ASN A 356 1.73 2.55 22.05
CA ASN A 356 1.33 2.54 23.44
C ASN A 356 2.35 1.73 24.24
N VAL A 357 3.15 2.42 25.06
CA VAL A 357 4.21 1.78 25.84
C VAL A 357 3.67 1.36 27.21
N LEU A 358 3.67 0.06 27.45
CA LEU A 358 3.23 -0.60 28.68
C LEU A 358 4.45 -0.89 29.56
N THR A 359 4.32 -0.75 30.88
CA THR A 359 5.40 -1.10 31.82
C THR A 359 5.51 -2.61 32.06
N ALA A 360 4.48 -3.37 31.70
CA ALA A 360 4.35 -4.82 31.85
C ALA A 360 3.21 -5.31 30.95
N PRO A 361 3.19 -6.58 30.53
CA PRO A 361 2.01 -7.15 29.89
C PRO A 361 0.85 -7.18 30.90
N LEU A 362 -0.37 -7.02 30.40
CA LEU A 362 -1.53 -6.73 31.24
C LEU A 362 -2.76 -7.52 30.79
N ILE A 363 -3.46 -8.08 31.77
CA ILE A 363 -4.82 -8.58 31.63
C ILE A 363 -5.76 -7.66 32.41
N THR A 364 -6.81 -7.17 31.77
CA THR A 364 -7.97 -6.59 32.45
C THR A 364 -9.00 -7.69 32.69
N VAL A 365 -9.31 -7.95 33.96
CA VAL A 365 -10.31 -8.93 34.38
C VAL A 365 -11.61 -8.20 34.72
N ASN A 366 -12.66 -8.49 33.97
CA ASN A 366 -14.00 -7.99 34.21
C ASN A 366 -14.82 -9.05 34.95
N TYR A 367 -15.70 -8.61 35.84
CA TYR A 367 -16.56 -9.48 36.64
C TYR A 367 -18.02 -9.09 36.43
N ILE A 368 -18.77 -9.93 35.72
CA ILE A 368 -20.17 -9.67 35.42
C ILE A 368 -21.06 -10.86 35.79
N ASP A 369 -22.32 -10.60 36.11
CA ASP A 369 -23.32 -11.67 36.17
C ASP A 369 -23.77 -12.08 34.75
N GLN A 370 -24.63 -13.11 34.66
CA GLN A 370 -25.21 -13.57 33.38
C GLN A 370 -26.05 -12.50 32.66
N ALA A 371 -26.48 -11.44 33.35
CA ALA A 371 -27.22 -10.33 32.76
C ALA A 371 -26.30 -9.19 32.27
N GLY A 372 -24.98 -9.29 32.48
CA GLY A 372 -24.00 -8.27 32.12
C GLY A 372 -23.80 -7.20 33.19
N THR A 373 -24.40 -7.34 34.37
CA THR A 373 -24.21 -6.42 35.49
C THR A 373 -22.84 -6.60 36.10
N VAL A 374 -22.09 -5.52 36.30
CA VAL A 374 -20.81 -5.56 37.00
C VAL A 374 -21.05 -5.93 38.47
N ILE A 375 -20.55 -7.09 38.88
CA ILE A 375 -20.70 -7.59 40.27
C ILE A 375 -19.48 -7.26 41.15
N LYS A 376 -18.35 -6.95 40.51
CA LYS A 376 -17.10 -6.58 41.17
C LYS A 376 -16.35 -5.62 40.25
N PRO A 377 -15.69 -4.56 40.78
CA PRO A 377 -14.86 -3.68 39.96
C PRO A 377 -13.81 -4.46 39.17
N GLN A 378 -13.52 -4.01 37.94
CA GLN A 378 -12.48 -4.64 37.12
C GLN A 378 -11.12 -4.60 37.84
N GLU A 379 -10.31 -5.61 37.58
CA GLU A 379 -8.96 -5.72 38.12
C GLU A 379 -7.92 -5.80 37.01
N SER A 380 -6.75 -5.23 37.26
CA SER A 380 -5.59 -5.33 36.38
C SER A 380 -4.64 -6.38 36.94
N VAL A 381 -4.32 -7.39 36.12
CA VAL A 381 -3.33 -8.42 36.45
C VAL A 381 -2.14 -8.25 35.53
N THR A 382 -1.02 -7.81 36.08
CA THR A 382 0.22 -7.59 35.34
C THR A 382 1.11 -8.82 35.40
N GLY A 383 1.70 -9.19 34.26
CA GLY A 383 2.76 -10.18 34.19
C GLY A 383 4.15 -9.57 34.38
N GLU A 384 5.18 -10.42 34.40
CA GLU A 384 6.58 -9.95 34.32
C GLU A 384 7.03 -9.84 32.86
N LYS A 385 6.73 -10.84 32.03
CA LYS A 385 7.10 -10.88 30.61
C LYS A 385 5.99 -11.39 29.70
N ILE A 386 6.07 -11.00 28.43
CA ILE A 386 5.32 -11.58 27.32
C ILE A 386 5.65 -13.08 27.27
N GLY A 387 4.59 -13.89 27.18
CA GLY A 387 4.68 -15.35 27.17
C GLY A 387 4.70 -15.98 28.56
N ASP A 388 4.83 -15.24 29.66
CA ASP A 388 4.69 -15.82 31.00
C ASP A 388 3.29 -16.35 31.24
N ALA A 389 3.18 -17.41 32.05
CA ALA A 389 1.87 -17.98 32.39
C ALA A 389 1.13 -17.10 33.41
N TYR A 390 -0.20 -17.03 33.29
CA TYR A 390 -1.09 -16.46 34.30
C TYR A 390 -2.09 -17.51 34.80
N ASP A 391 -2.59 -17.28 36.01
CA ASP A 391 -3.66 -18.06 36.62
C ASP A 391 -4.65 -17.12 37.33
N LEU A 392 -5.92 -17.17 36.91
CA LEU A 392 -7.01 -16.38 37.44
C LEU A 392 -7.91 -17.17 38.41
N THR A 393 -7.53 -18.40 38.79
CA THR A 393 -8.33 -19.27 39.68
C THR A 393 -8.69 -18.57 40.99
N ASP A 394 -7.71 -17.97 41.67
CA ASP A 394 -7.95 -17.23 42.93
C ASP A 394 -8.87 -16.01 42.73
N ARG A 395 -8.84 -15.41 41.54
CA ARG A 395 -9.67 -14.26 41.18
C ARG A 395 -11.08 -14.65 40.80
N SER A 396 -11.28 -15.90 40.37
CA SER A 396 -12.58 -16.45 40.01
C SER A 396 -13.46 -16.80 41.21
N ALA A 397 -12.90 -16.84 42.42
CA ALA A 397 -13.67 -17.08 43.62
C ALA A 397 -14.39 -15.79 44.05
N ILE A 398 -15.71 -15.78 43.93
CA ILE A 398 -16.56 -14.69 44.44
C ILE A 398 -17.65 -15.30 45.32
N ASP A 399 -17.75 -14.82 46.56
CA ASP A 399 -18.79 -15.24 47.50
C ASP A 399 -20.19 -15.06 46.90
N ASP A 400 -21.08 -16.02 47.14
CA ASP A 400 -22.46 -16.03 46.62
C ASP A 400 -22.59 -16.12 45.09
N TYR A 401 -21.50 -16.36 44.37
CA TYR A 401 -21.49 -16.55 42.92
C TYR A 401 -20.75 -17.83 42.51
N THR A 402 -21.17 -18.43 41.40
CA THR A 402 -20.48 -19.53 40.70
C THR A 402 -20.05 -19.05 39.33
N LEU A 403 -18.76 -19.19 39.01
CA LEU A 403 -18.23 -18.89 37.68
C LEU A 403 -18.89 -19.81 36.63
N THR A 404 -19.29 -19.23 35.50
CA THR A 404 -19.90 -19.94 34.37
C THR A 404 -19.00 -19.97 33.13
N THR A 405 -18.28 -18.87 32.84
CA THR A 405 -17.34 -18.77 31.71
C THR A 405 -16.27 -17.72 32.01
N PRO A 406 -15.04 -17.85 31.49
CA PRO A 406 -14.50 -18.97 30.71
C PRO A 406 -14.19 -20.21 31.56
N GLU A 407 -14.14 -21.38 30.91
CA GLU A 407 -13.69 -22.64 31.54
C GLU A 407 -12.18 -22.64 31.82
N ALA A 408 -11.40 -22.05 30.92
CA ALA A 408 -9.96 -21.89 31.08
C ALA A 408 -9.65 -20.56 31.80
N LEU A 409 -9.06 -20.66 32.99
CA LEU A 409 -8.60 -19.52 33.80
C LEU A 409 -7.08 -19.31 33.73
N THR A 410 -6.39 -20.13 32.95
CA THR A 410 -4.96 -20.08 32.76
C THR A 410 -4.63 -19.79 31.30
N GLY A 411 -3.47 -19.19 31.07
CA GLY A 411 -2.98 -18.87 29.74
C GLY A 411 -1.62 -18.19 29.81
N ASN A 412 -1.23 -17.52 28.74
CA ASN A 412 0.01 -16.77 28.67
C ASN A 412 -0.26 -15.30 28.36
N TYR A 413 0.55 -14.41 28.96
CA TYR A 413 0.56 -13.00 28.67
C TYR A 413 0.95 -12.74 27.21
N THR A 414 0.28 -11.81 26.55
CA THR A 414 0.64 -11.35 25.19
C THR A 414 1.20 -9.93 25.19
N GLN A 415 1.80 -9.53 24.07
CA GLN A 415 2.26 -8.15 23.86
C GLN A 415 1.11 -7.14 23.91
N ASP A 416 0.00 -7.47 23.24
CA ASP A 416 -1.23 -6.68 23.33
C ASP A 416 -1.94 -6.95 24.67
N PRO A 417 -2.46 -5.92 25.35
CA PRO A 417 -3.28 -6.10 26.54
C PRO A 417 -4.45 -7.03 26.28
N GLN A 418 -4.64 -7.99 27.18
CA GLN A 418 -5.71 -8.96 27.12
C GLN A 418 -6.88 -8.50 27.98
N GLU A 419 -8.10 -8.86 27.57
CA GLU A 419 -9.31 -8.61 28.35
C GLU A 419 -10.03 -9.93 28.56
N ILE A 420 -10.20 -10.32 29.83
CA ILE A 420 -10.86 -11.56 30.23
C ILE A 420 -12.08 -11.20 31.05
N THR A 421 -13.25 -11.67 30.61
CA THR A 421 -14.51 -11.43 31.31
C THR A 421 -14.95 -12.70 32.00
N LEU A 422 -14.95 -12.67 33.32
CA LEU A 422 -15.46 -13.74 34.18
C LEU A 422 -16.96 -13.51 34.39
N VAL A 423 -17.77 -14.46 33.94
CA VAL A 423 -19.24 -14.38 33.99
C VAL A 423 -19.77 -15.32 35.05
N TYR A 424 -20.67 -14.84 35.91
CA TYR A 424 -21.11 -15.54 37.11
C TYR A 424 -22.62 -15.72 37.18
N LYS A 425 -23.04 -16.79 37.86
CA LYS A 425 -24.42 -17.02 38.30
C LYS A 425 -24.50 -16.93 39.83
N THR A 426 -25.57 -16.36 40.39
CA THR A 426 -25.80 -16.32 41.84
C THR A 426 -26.02 -17.73 42.40
N ASN A 427 -25.44 -18.00 43.56
CA ASN A 427 -25.67 -19.22 44.33
C ASN A 427 -27.00 -19.03 45.06
N ASP A 428 -28.11 -19.59 44.54
CA ASP A 428 -29.41 -19.48 45.20
C ASP A 428 -29.33 -20.04 46.63
N ASP A 429 -29.54 -19.18 47.62
CA ASP A 429 -29.56 -19.53 49.04
C ASP A 429 -30.84 -20.32 49.34
N SER A 430 -30.83 -21.60 48.98
CA SER A 430 -31.91 -22.54 49.26
C SER A 430 -31.85 -22.95 50.74
N GLY A 431 -32.38 -22.10 51.62
CA GLY A 431 -32.43 -22.34 53.06
C GLY A 431 -33.59 -21.67 53.79
N GLY A 432 -34.81 -22.20 53.65
CA GLY A 432 -35.95 -21.77 54.48
C GLY A 432 -37.18 -22.69 54.38
N ASN A 433 -37.31 -23.61 55.34
CA ASN A 433 -38.38 -24.60 55.46
C ASN A 433 -39.68 -23.99 56.05
N GLY A 434 -40.83 -24.27 55.40
CA GLY A 434 -42.22 -24.45 55.90
C GLY A 434 -42.85 -23.59 57.01
N GLU A 435 -43.98 -22.90 56.72
CA GLU A 435 -45.36 -23.33 57.05
C GLU A 435 -46.43 -22.20 56.87
N ASN A 436 -47.47 -22.55 56.08
CA ASN A 436 -48.90 -22.16 56.06
C ASN A 436 -49.39 -20.72 55.72
N PRO A 437 -50.60 -20.58 55.09
CA PRO A 437 -51.04 -19.40 54.36
C PRO A 437 -51.93 -18.46 55.18
N GLY A 438 -51.83 -17.17 54.88
CA GLY A 438 -52.68 -16.11 55.41
C GLY A 438 -52.62 -14.91 54.49
N GLY A 439 -53.76 -14.50 53.95
CA GLY A 439 -53.86 -13.62 52.79
C GLY A 439 -53.62 -12.13 53.06
N GLY A 440 -53.54 -11.37 51.97
CA GLY A 440 -53.67 -9.91 52.02
C GLY A 440 -52.76 -9.14 51.07
N ASN A 441 -53.24 -9.00 49.83
CA ASN A 441 -53.25 -7.76 49.02
C ASN A 441 -51.95 -7.05 48.60
N GLY A 442 -51.88 -6.78 47.29
CA GLY A 442 -51.00 -5.81 46.61
C GLY A 442 -49.61 -6.35 46.31
N GLY A 443 -49.06 -6.28 45.10
CA GLY A 443 -49.43 -5.66 43.85
C GLY A 443 -48.16 -5.67 42.97
N GLY A 444 -48.31 -6.05 41.70
CA GLY A 444 -47.28 -5.89 40.66
C GLY A 444 -46.02 -6.74 40.82
N ASN A 445 -45.97 -7.90 40.14
CA ASN A 445 -44.71 -8.59 39.88
C ASN A 445 -44.39 -8.47 38.38
N GLY A 446 -43.41 -7.62 38.08
CA GLY A 446 -42.76 -7.53 36.78
C GLY A 446 -41.75 -8.66 36.66
N GLY A 447 -41.89 -9.48 35.62
CA GLY A 447 -40.95 -10.55 35.30
C GLY A 447 -39.60 -9.97 34.90
N GLY A 448 -38.57 -10.20 35.73
CA GLY A 448 -37.18 -9.97 35.39
C GLY A 448 -36.68 -11.11 34.50
N SER A 449 -36.65 -10.85 33.20
CA SER A 449 -36.09 -11.74 32.17
C SER A 449 -34.57 -11.81 32.34
N THR A 450 -34.01 -12.98 32.61
CA THR A 450 -32.56 -13.23 32.46
C THR A 450 -32.22 -13.06 30.98
N THR A 451 -31.57 -11.97 30.59
CA THR A 451 -31.15 -11.77 29.21
C THR A 451 -29.93 -12.64 28.92
N ASP A 452 -30.10 -13.62 28.03
CA ASP A 452 -29.04 -14.49 27.54
C ASP A 452 -28.01 -13.65 26.75
N ARG A 453 -26.79 -13.46 27.29
CA ARG A 453 -25.75 -12.63 26.67
C ARG A 453 -24.39 -13.31 26.70
N ASP A 454 -23.71 -13.31 25.54
CA ASP A 454 -22.35 -13.79 25.36
C ASP A 454 -21.55 -12.77 24.53
N VAL A 455 -20.30 -12.48 24.89
CA VAL A 455 -19.45 -11.52 24.17
C VAL A 455 -18.09 -12.14 23.94
N VAL A 456 -17.71 -12.26 22.67
CA VAL A 456 -16.44 -12.84 22.25
C VAL A 456 -15.57 -11.77 21.59
N ASN A 457 -14.27 -11.80 21.88
CA ASN A 457 -13.29 -11.02 21.13
C ASN A 457 -13.16 -11.63 19.74
N SER A 458 -13.39 -10.81 18.72
CA SER A 458 -13.32 -11.21 17.32
C SER A 458 -13.04 -9.97 16.48
N ILE A 459 -11.96 -10.03 15.71
CA ILE A 459 -11.52 -8.95 14.85
C ILE A 459 -12.03 -9.19 13.42
N GLN A 460 -12.80 -8.24 12.90
CA GLN A 460 -13.27 -8.24 11.52
C GLN A 460 -13.44 -6.82 11.00
N TYR A 461 -13.30 -6.65 9.69
CA TYR A 461 -13.84 -5.47 9.02
C TYR A 461 -15.28 -5.75 8.61
N ILE A 462 -16.16 -4.79 8.87
CA ILE A 462 -17.57 -4.87 8.50
C ILE A 462 -17.94 -3.68 7.63
N SER A 463 -18.92 -3.84 6.75
CA SER A 463 -19.52 -2.74 6.02
C SER A 463 -21.04 -2.81 6.08
N THR A 464 -21.69 -1.67 6.29
CA THR A 464 -23.16 -1.60 6.28
C THR A 464 -23.69 -1.79 4.85
N HIS A 465 -24.83 -2.45 4.72
CA HIS A 465 -25.39 -2.77 3.39
C HIS A 465 -25.68 -1.49 2.57
N PRO A 466 -25.15 -1.36 1.34
CA PRO A 466 -25.33 -0.15 0.53
C PRO A 466 -26.78 0.18 0.16
N ASN A 467 -27.64 -0.84 0.07
CA ASN A 467 -29.04 -0.68 -0.35
C ASN A 467 -30.03 -0.61 0.84
N GLN A 468 -29.52 -0.53 2.07
CA GLN A 468 -30.32 -0.44 3.28
C GLN A 468 -30.30 1.01 3.84
N PRO A 469 -31.31 1.40 4.64
CA PRO A 469 -31.27 2.69 5.34
C PRO A 469 -30.12 2.74 6.36
N ALA A 470 -29.92 3.91 6.96
CA ALA A 470 -28.92 4.09 8.02
C ALA A 470 -29.15 3.09 9.16
N VAL A 471 -28.07 2.53 9.68
CA VAL A 471 -28.08 1.44 10.65
C VAL A 471 -28.18 2.00 12.05
N ASP A 472 -29.18 1.51 12.79
CA ASP A 472 -29.35 1.84 14.20
C ASP A 472 -28.23 1.26 15.06
N LEU A 473 -27.80 2.06 16.03
CA LEU A 473 -26.86 1.66 17.05
C LEU A 473 -27.61 1.19 18.30
N TYR A 474 -27.03 0.21 18.98
CA TYR A 474 -27.55 -0.39 20.20
C TYR A 474 -26.51 -0.28 21.31
N ASP A 475 -26.98 -0.04 22.53
CA ASP A 475 -26.13 -0.11 23.70
C ASP A 475 -25.85 -1.58 24.08
N PHE A 476 -25.06 -1.76 25.12
CA PHE A 476 -24.71 -3.08 25.64
C PHE A 476 -25.93 -3.90 26.07
N ASP A 477 -27.05 -3.23 26.41
CA ASP A 477 -28.29 -3.86 26.84
C ASP A 477 -29.29 -4.10 25.70
N GLY A 478 -28.91 -3.77 24.47
CA GLY A 478 -29.76 -3.91 23.28
C GLY A 478 -30.79 -2.80 23.14
N ASN A 479 -30.70 -1.72 23.91
CA ASN A 479 -31.53 -0.54 23.69
C ASN A 479 -30.94 0.29 22.56
N LYS A 480 -31.81 0.78 21.66
CA LYS A 480 -31.40 1.66 20.57
C LYS A 480 -30.84 2.98 21.11
N THR A 481 -29.64 3.38 20.68
CA THR A 481 -28.96 4.61 21.10
C THR A 481 -29.48 5.84 20.33
N GLY A 482 -30.73 6.23 20.59
CA GLY A 482 -31.28 7.53 20.20
C GLY A 482 -31.06 7.94 18.72
N ASN A 483 -30.45 9.12 18.51
CA ASN A 483 -30.38 9.82 17.22
C ASN A 483 -29.10 9.54 16.39
N ARG A 484 -28.26 8.59 16.80
CA ARG A 484 -27.00 8.28 16.10
C ARG A 484 -27.15 6.98 15.31
N GLN A 485 -26.71 7.00 14.05
CA GLN A 485 -26.81 5.87 13.12
C GLN A 485 -25.56 5.80 12.23
N LEU A 486 -25.24 4.61 11.73
CA LEU A 486 -24.19 4.47 10.71
C LEU A 486 -24.78 4.70 9.32
N ALA A 487 -24.06 5.42 8.47
CA ALA A 487 -24.47 5.60 7.08
C ALA A 487 -24.47 4.26 6.32
N PRO A 488 -25.32 4.06 5.30
CA PRO A 488 -25.20 2.95 4.37
C PRO A 488 -23.83 2.94 3.68
N ALA A 489 -23.34 1.76 3.28
CA ALA A 489 -22.05 1.59 2.61
C ALA A 489 -20.83 2.17 3.38
N SER A 490 -20.91 2.27 4.70
CA SER A 490 -19.79 2.72 5.54
C SER A 490 -18.97 1.54 6.04
N ASN A 491 -17.66 1.73 6.18
CA ASN A 491 -16.71 0.69 6.57
C ASN A 491 -16.30 0.90 8.04
N TRP A 492 -16.27 -0.19 8.80
CA TRP A 492 -15.98 -0.15 10.23
C TRP A 492 -15.05 -1.29 10.62
N TYR A 493 -14.20 -1.02 11.59
CA TYR A 493 -13.46 -2.04 12.31
C TYR A 493 -14.29 -2.50 13.50
N SER A 494 -14.42 -3.82 13.69
CA SER A 494 -15.09 -4.42 14.82
C SER A 494 -14.15 -5.37 15.52
N ASP A 495 -14.10 -5.30 16.84
CA ASP A 495 -13.20 -6.08 17.69
C ASP A 495 -13.90 -7.04 18.66
N LYS A 496 -15.24 -6.96 18.74
CA LYS A 496 -16.07 -7.88 19.52
C LYS A 496 -17.35 -8.26 18.77
N ILE A 497 -17.83 -9.47 19.05
CA ILE A 497 -19.17 -9.95 18.69
C ILE A 497 -19.95 -10.20 19.98
N MET A 498 -21.13 -9.61 20.09
CA MET A 498 -22.07 -9.88 21.19
C MET A 498 -23.24 -10.71 20.67
N THR A 499 -23.58 -11.80 21.34
CA THR A 499 -24.87 -12.48 21.20
C THR A 499 -25.75 -12.04 22.36
N LEU A 500 -26.88 -11.40 22.09
CA LEU A 500 -27.87 -10.96 23.07
C LEU A 500 -29.24 -11.49 22.69
N ASN A 501 -29.84 -12.33 23.55
CA ASN A 501 -31.08 -13.05 23.34
C ASN A 501 -31.11 -13.77 21.98
N GLY A 502 -30.01 -14.46 21.65
CA GLY A 502 -29.82 -15.13 20.36
C GLY A 502 -29.53 -14.22 19.16
N THR A 503 -29.57 -12.89 19.30
CA THR A 503 -29.25 -11.93 18.23
C THR A 503 -27.78 -11.54 18.30
N LYS A 504 -27.06 -11.61 17.18
CA LYS A 504 -25.64 -11.23 17.13
C LYS A 504 -25.44 -9.76 16.75
N TYR A 505 -24.38 -9.17 17.28
CA TYR A 505 -24.00 -7.77 17.09
C TYR A 505 -22.49 -7.64 16.91
N TYR A 506 -22.07 -6.66 16.10
CA TYR A 506 -20.69 -6.20 16.01
C TYR A 506 -20.49 -4.94 16.84
N ARG A 507 -19.37 -4.84 17.56
CA ARG A 507 -19.00 -3.59 18.23
C ARG A 507 -18.35 -2.64 17.23
N VAL A 508 -18.82 -1.39 17.20
CA VAL A 508 -18.27 -0.35 16.30
C VAL A 508 -17.68 0.84 17.05
N ALA A 509 -18.05 1.01 18.33
CA ALA A 509 -17.40 1.92 19.27
C ALA A 509 -17.69 1.48 20.72
N THR A 510 -17.15 2.22 21.71
CA THR A 510 -17.42 1.96 23.13
C THR A 510 -18.92 2.00 23.42
N ASN A 511 -19.47 0.87 23.89
CA ASN A 511 -20.91 0.69 24.13
C ASN A 511 -21.82 0.97 22.93
N GLU A 512 -21.30 0.88 21.70
CA GLU A 512 -22.08 1.03 20.48
C GLU A 512 -21.94 -0.22 19.61
N TRP A 513 -23.08 -0.86 19.38
CA TRP A 513 -23.21 -2.13 18.70
C TRP A 513 -24.15 -2.00 17.50
N VAL A 514 -23.83 -2.67 16.40
CA VAL A 514 -24.76 -2.85 15.28
C VAL A 514 -25.14 -4.30 15.18
N LYS A 515 -26.38 -4.60 14.78
CA LYS A 515 -26.77 -5.99 14.55
C LYS A 515 -25.94 -6.58 13.42
N MET A 516 -25.54 -7.83 13.57
CA MET A 516 -24.78 -8.56 12.56
C MET A 516 -25.53 -8.65 11.22
N GLU A 517 -26.87 -8.69 11.24
CA GLU A 517 -27.72 -8.69 10.02
C GLU A 517 -27.72 -7.37 9.24
N SER A 518 -27.20 -6.27 9.82
CA SER A 518 -27.19 -4.94 9.20
C SER A 518 -25.88 -4.60 8.49
N ALA A 519 -24.90 -5.51 8.56
CA ALA A 519 -23.60 -5.36 7.95
C ALA A 519 -23.08 -6.72 7.44
N TYR A 520 -22.07 -6.67 6.57
CA TYR A 520 -21.37 -7.86 6.09
C TYR A 520 -19.87 -7.77 6.40
N GLU A 521 -19.25 -8.92 6.67
CA GLU A 521 -17.80 -9.01 6.89
C GLU A 521 -17.04 -8.95 5.56
N TYR A 522 -15.89 -8.27 5.58
CA TYR A 522 -15.01 -8.20 4.44
C TYR A 522 -13.52 -8.18 4.83
N VAL A 523 -12.66 -8.42 3.86
CA VAL A 523 -11.21 -8.26 3.95
C VAL A 523 -10.76 -7.39 2.78
N PRO A 524 -10.04 -6.26 3.00
CA PRO A 524 -9.45 -5.48 1.92
C PRO A 524 -8.61 -6.37 0.99
N ASN A 525 -8.84 -6.28 -0.31
CA ASN A 525 -8.17 -7.10 -1.31
C ASN A 525 -8.18 -6.37 -2.66
N ASN A 526 -7.17 -5.53 -2.87
CA ASN A 526 -6.96 -4.79 -4.10
C ASN A 526 -6.17 -5.66 -5.08
N THR A 527 -6.87 -6.34 -6.00
CA THR A 527 -6.25 -7.27 -6.96
C THR A 527 -7.08 -7.37 -8.25
N LEU A 528 -6.61 -8.19 -9.20
CA LEU A 528 -7.31 -8.54 -10.42
C LEU A 528 -7.81 -9.98 -10.34
N ILE A 529 -9.06 -10.17 -10.76
CA ILE A 529 -9.69 -11.49 -10.86
C ILE A 529 -10.17 -11.74 -12.28
N ARG A 530 -10.21 -13.01 -12.67
CA ARG A 530 -10.81 -13.45 -13.92
C ARG A 530 -11.88 -14.49 -13.64
N THR A 531 -13.00 -14.39 -14.34
CA THR A 531 -14.04 -15.44 -14.29
C THR A 531 -13.60 -16.73 -14.98
N ASN A 532 -13.85 -17.86 -14.34
CA ASN A 532 -13.49 -19.20 -14.81
C ASN A 532 -14.17 -19.51 -16.15
N LEU A 533 -13.42 -20.14 -17.07
CA LEU A 533 -13.87 -20.60 -18.38
C LEU A 533 -14.65 -21.92 -18.34
N ASN A 534 -14.62 -22.65 -17.22
CA ASN A 534 -15.21 -23.98 -16.99
C ASN A 534 -16.17 -24.50 -18.10
N GLN A 535 -15.65 -25.43 -18.91
CA GLN A 535 -16.31 -25.97 -20.10
C GLN A 535 -17.59 -26.78 -19.80
N THR A 536 -17.84 -27.16 -18.54
CA THR A 536 -19.01 -27.97 -18.14
C THR A 536 -20.21 -27.13 -17.69
N LYS A 537 -20.04 -25.82 -17.49
CA LYS A 537 -21.10 -24.87 -17.12
C LYS A 537 -20.88 -23.53 -17.83
N LEU A 538 -21.30 -23.44 -19.10
CA LEU A 538 -21.25 -22.23 -19.94
C LEU A 538 -22.14 -21.07 -19.46
N ASN A 539 -22.61 -21.09 -18.21
CA ASN A 539 -23.50 -20.06 -17.68
C ASN A 539 -22.67 -18.85 -17.22
N ALA A 540 -23.21 -17.65 -17.43
CA ALA A 540 -22.66 -16.42 -16.86
C ALA A 540 -22.55 -16.53 -15.33
N LYS A 541 -21.54 -15.89 -14.72
CA LYS A 541 -21.32 -15.93 -13.27
C LYS A 541 -22.35 -15.03 -12.59
N THR A 542 -23.22 -15.65 -11.81
CA THR A 542 -24.25 -14.94 -11.05
C THR A 542 -23.61 -14.03 -10.03
N LEU A 543 -24.20 -12.85 -9.88
CA LEU A 543 -23.82 -11.89 -8.85
C LEU A 543 -24.84 -11.94 -7.72
N ILE A 544 -24.36 -11.75 -6.50
CA ILE A 544 -25.20 -11.50 -5.34
C ILE A 544 -24.90 -10.12 -4.77
N ASN A 545 -25.86 -9.56 -4.04
CA ASN A 545 -25.60 -8.39 -3.21
C ASN A 545 -25.08 -8.79 -1.83
N SER A 546 -24.72 -7.81 -0.99
CA SER A 546 -24.25 -8.06 0.37
C SER A 546 -25.29 -8.71 1.29
N GLU A 547 -26.56 -8.72 0.91
CA GLU A 547 -27.68 -9.37 1.62
C GLU A 547 -27.95 -10.78 1.07
N THR A 548 -27.08 -11.28 0.19
CA THR A 548 -27.14 -12.61 -0.45
C THR A 548 -28.27 -12.82 -1.45
N GLU A 549 -28.88 -11.72 -1.92
CA GLU A 549 -29.89 -11.75 -2.98
C GLU A 549 -29.24 -11.74 -4.36
N PHE A 550 -29.81 -12.50 -5.30
CA PHE A 550 -29.32 -12.52 -6.68
C PHE A 550 -29.58 -11.20 -7.40
N VAL A 551 -28.55 -10.70 -8.09
CA VAL A 551 -28.69 -9.61 -9.04
C VAL A 551 -29.29 -10.17 -10.33
N GLN A 552 -30.56 -9.88 -10.61
CA GLN A 552 -31.30 -10.53 -11.71
C GLN A 552 -30.96 -10.00 -13.11
N ASN A 553 -30.48 -8.75 -13.22
CA ASN A 553 -30.37 -8.05 -14.50
C ASN A 553 -28.96 -8.07 -15.11
N ARG A 554 -27.99 -8.72 -14.47
CA ARG A 554 -26.61 -8.83 -14.96
C ARG A 554 -25.86 -9.98 -14.30
N ALA A 555 -24.86 -10.46 -15.03
CA ALA A 555 -23.93 -11.51 -14.64
C ALA A 555 -22.60 -11.27 -15.35
N LEU A 556 -21.52 -11.89 -14.87
CA LEU A 556 -20.22 -11.76 -15.52
C LEU A 556 -20.08 -12.81 -16.62
N ALA A 557 -19.62 -12.41 -17.80
CA ALA A 557 -19.33 -13.34 -18.87
C ALA A 557 -18.09 -14.19 -18.53
N ASN A 558 -18.03 -15.43 -19.02
CA ASN A 558 -16.87 -16.31 -18.80
C ASN A 558 -15.59 -15.72 -19.41
N GLY A 559 -14.45 -15.95 -18.76
CA GLY A 559 -13.17 -15.41 -19.22
C GLY A 559 -13.11 -13.88 -19.32
N THR A 560 -13.81 -13.14 -18.45
CA THR A 560 -13.67 -11.68 -18.35
C THR A 560 -12.83 -11.29 -17.14
N ASP A 561 -12.06 -10.22 -17.29
CA ASP A 561 -11.14 -9.69 -16.27
C ASP A 561 -11.82 -8.55 -15.50
N TRP A 562 -11.67 -8.52 -14.18
CA TRP A 562 -12.31 -7.58 -13.27
C TRP A 562 -11.35 -7.09 -12.20
N LYS A 563 -11.54 -5.84 -11.76
CA LYS A 563 -10.89 -5.30 -10.56
C LYS A 563 -11.74 -5.63 -9.34
N THR A 564 -11.07 -5.98 -8.25
CA THR A 564 -11.68 -6.13 -6.92
C THR A 564 -10.92 -5.26 -5.93
N ASP A 565 -11.63 -4.73 -4.94
CA ASP A 565 -11.04 -3.97 -3.84
C ASP A 565 -11.19 -4.67 -2.48
N ARG A 566 -12.02 -5.72 -2.41
CA ARG A 566 -12.23 -6.53 -1.20
C ARG A 566 -12.84 -7.88 -1.50
N THR A 567 -12.63 -8.79 -0.57
CA THR A 567 -13.38 -10.05 -0.47
C THR A 567 -14.40 -9.96 0.66
N ALA A 568 -15.55 -10.60 0.52
CA ALA A 568 -16.58 -10.66 1.55
C ALA A 568 -16.90 -12.12 1.91
N ILE A 569 -17.23 -12.38 3.18
CA ILE A 569 -17.73 -13.67 3.64
C ILE A 569 -19.24 -13.56 3.78
N LEU A 570 -19.98 -14.13 2.83
CA LEU A 570 -21.44 -14.05 2.76
C LEU A 570 -22.01 -15.46 2.93
N ASN A 571 -22.79 -15.69 3.99
CA ASN A 571 -23.26 -17.04 4.39
C ASN A 571 -22.12 -18.09 4.48
N GLY A 572 -20.97 -17.70 5.01
CA GLY A 572 -19.80 -18.58 5.16
C GLY A 572 -19.07 -18.91 3.85
N ILE A 573 -19.47 -18.29 2.74
CA ILE A 573 -18.84 -18.47 1.43
C ILE A 573 -18.08 -17.20 1.06
N LYS A 574 -16.86 -17.34 0.52
CA LYS A 574 -16.03 -16.22 0.05
C LYS A 574 -16.55 -15.69 -1.30
N TYR A 575 -16.63 -14.37 -1.41
CA TYR A 575 -16.94 -13.65 -2.65
C TYR A 575 -15.97 -12.50 -2.89
N TYR A 576 -15.86 -12.06 -4.15
CA TYR A 576 -15.11 -10.88 -4.57
C TYR A 576 -16.06 -9.76 -4.97
N ARG A 577 -15.77 -8.53 -4.56
CA ARG A 577 -16.57 -7.37 -4.96
C ARG A 577 -16.15 -6.88 -6.35
N VAL A 578 -17.10 -6.77 -7.27
CA VAL A 578 -16.83 -6.34 -8.66
C VAL A 578 -17.55 -5.03 -9.04
N ALA A 579 -18.54 -4.63 -8.26
CA ALA A 579 -19.17 -3.31 -8.32
C ALA A 579 -19.79 -2.95 -6.95
N THR A 580 -20.37 -1.76 -6.85
CA THR A 580 -21.10 -1.34 -5.64
C THR A 580 -22.20 -2.34 -5.33
N ASN A 581 -22.08 -3.01 -4.18
CA ASN A 581 -23.01 -4.04 -3.72
C ASN A 581 -23.20 -5.22 -4.68
N GLU A 582 -22.20 -5.56 -5.50
CA GLU A 582 -22.26 -6.72 -6.40
C GLU A 582 -21.02 -7.60 -6.19
N PHE A 583 -21.26 -8.88 -5.90
CA PHE A 583 -20.25 -9.84 -5.48
C PHE A 583 -20.33 -11.12 -6.32
N VAL A 584 -19.18 -11.60 -6.79
CA VAL A 584 -19.03 -12.87 -7.51
C VAL A 584 -18.41 -13.94 -6.61
N LYS A 585 -18.90 -15.18 -6.70
CA LYS A 585 -18.44 -16.29 -5.85
C LYS A 585 -16.98 -16.60 -6.12
N ALA A 586 -16.20 -16.85 -5.06
CA ALA A 586 -14.78 -17.19 -5.20
C ALA A 586 -14.54 -18.41 -6.10
N ASP A 587 -15.41 -19.43 -6.05
CA ASP A 587 -15.31 -20.62 -6.92
C ASP A 587 -15.51 -20.33 -8.41
N ASP A 588 -16.04 -19.16 -8.77
CA ASP A 588 -16.32 -18.77 -10.16
C ASP A 588 -15.23 -17.88 -10.76
N VAL A 589 -14.21 -17.54 -9.98
CA VAL A 589 -13.10 -16.67 -10.38
C VAL A 589 -11.75 -17.19 -9.86
N PHE A 590 -10.65 -16.66 -10.41
CA PHE A 590 -9.32 -16.79 -9.82
C PHE A 590 -8.60 -15.44 -9.86
N GLU A 591 -7.72 -15.21 -8.88
CA GLU A 591 -6.82 -14.06 -8.87
C GLU A 591 -5.67 -14.29 -9.86
N TYR A 592 -5.25 -13.24 -10.56
CA TYR A 592 -4.12 -13.30 -11.47
C TYR A 592 -3.28 -12.04 -11.40
N VAL A 593 -2.00 -12.18 -11.76
CA VAL A 593 -1.08 -11.06 -11.94
C VAL A 593 -0.85 -10.89 -13.44
N PRO A 594 -1.10 -9.71 -14.03
CA PRO A 594 -0.71 -9.42 -15.40
C PRO A 594 0.81 -9.54 -15.51
N VAL A 595 1.30 -10.28 -16.49
CA VAL A 595 2.72 -10.35 -16.81
C VAL A 595 2.89 -10.10 -18.29
N SER A 596 4.08 -9.70 -18.73
CA SER A 596 4.39 -9.58 -20.15
C SER A 596 5.74 -10.24 -20.39
N GLY A 597 5.74 -11.36 -21.11
CA GLY A 597 6.96 -12.10 -21.38
C GLY A 597 6.70 -13.35 -22.20
N ARG A 598 7.75 -14.14 -22.42
CA ARG A 598 7.59 -15.50 -22.94
C ARG A 598 8.10 -16.50 -21.93
N ILE A 599 7.49 -17.67 -21.98
CA ILE A 599 8.02 -18.86 -21.34
C ILE A 599 8.70 -19.73 -22.38
N SER A 600 9.77 -20.39 -21.97
CA SER A 600 10.44 -21.42 -22.77
C SER A 600 10.52 -22.71 -21.97
N THR A 601 10.27 -23.83 -22.62
CA THR A 601 10.22 -25.14 -21.94
C THR A 601 11.58 -25.82 -21.92
N ASN A 602 12.06 -26.18 -20.74
CA ASN A 602 13.35 -26.87 -20.59
C ASN A 602 13.25 -28.38 -20.90
N ASN A 603 12.06 -28.95 -20.76
CA ASN A 603 11.72 -30.35 -21.01
C ASN A 603 10.33 -30.42 -21.66
N GLN A 604 9.84 -31.62 -21.98
CA GLN A 604 8.42 -31.79 -22.26
C GLN A 604 7.61 -31.36 -21.02
N THR A 605 6.78 -30.34 -21.16
CA THR A 605 6.08 -29.70 -20.03
C THR A 605 4.58 -29.96 -20.11
N VAL A 606 3.98 -30.31 -18.97
CA VAL A 606 2.54 -30.57 -18.84
C VAL A 606 1.76 -29.25 -18.90
N LEU A 607 0.61 -29.27 -19.56
CA LEU A 607 -0.35 -28.17 -19.54
C LEU A 607 -1.40 -28.40 -18.45
N TYR A 608 -1.61 -27.37 -17.63
CA TYR A 608 -2.62 -27.31 -16.59
C TYR A 608 -3.75 -26.38 -17.01
N ASP A 609 -4.95 -26.60 -16.46
CA ASP A 609 -6.05 -25.64 -16.61
C ASP A 609 -5.96 -24.50 -15.58
N GLU A 610 -6.90 -23.56 -15.64
CA GLU A 610 -6.99 -22.42 -14.72
C GLU A 610 -7.18 -22.79 -13.24
N ASN A 611 -7.50 -24.06 -12.94
CA ASN A 611 -7.63 -24.60 -11.57
C ASN A 611 -6.40 -25.44 -11.16
N GLY A 612 -5.38 -25.54 -12.01
CA GLY A 612 -4.18 -26.35 -11.77
C GLY A 612 -4.38 -27.84 -12.04
N THR A 613 -5.43 -28.23 -12.76
CA THR A 613 -5.68 -29.63 -13.14
C THR A 613 -4.88 -29.97 -14.39
N ASP A 614 -4.15 -31.10 -14.37
CA ASP A 614 -3.45 -31.62 -15.55
C ASP A 614 -4.45 -31.91 -16.68
N THR A 615 -4.23 -31.30 -17.84
CA THR A 615 -5.10 -31.44 -19.02
C THR A 615 -4.85 -32.73 -19.82
N GLY A 616 -3.81 -33.50 -19.46
CA GLY A 616 -3.30 -34.65 -20.21
C GLY A 616 -2.53 -34.26 -21.48
N LYS A 617 -2.36 -32.96 -21.74
CA LYS A 617 -1.59 -32.43 -22.87
C LYS A 617 -0.21 -32.00 -22.41
N THR A 618 0.73 -32.03 -23.34
CA THR A 618 2.09 -31.53 -23.14
C THR A 618 2.50 -30.61 -24.26
N ILE A 619 3.35 -29.65 -23.94
CA ILE A 619 4.13 -28.88 -24.92
C ILE A 619 5.54 -29.47 -25.04
N THR A 620 6.05 -29.52 -26.26
CA THR A 620 7.37 -30.11 -26.57
C THR A 620 8.50 -29.26 -26.00
N GLN A 621 9.61 -29.90 -25.60
CA GLN A 621 10.82 -29.22 -25.15
C GLN A 621 11.28 -28.15 -26.16
N GLY A 622 11.73 -27.00 -25.66
CA GLY A 622 12.21 -25.87 -26.46
C GLY A 622 11.09 -25.03 -27.10
N SER A 623 9.82 -25.34 -26.85
CA SER A 623 8.72 -24.48 -27.29
C SER A 623 8.71 -23.16 -26.52
N VAL A 624 8.36 -22.07 -27.23
CA VAL A 624 8.28 -20.71 -26.69
C VAL A 624 6.85 -20.19 -26.85
N TYR A 625 6.28 -19.62 -25.79
CA TYR A 625 4.93 -19.06 -25.78
C TYR A 625 4.93 -17.68 -25.13
N LEU A 626 4.19 -16.73 -25.71
CA LEU A 626 3.84 -15.48 -25.03
C LEU A 626 2.91 -15.78 -23.85
N THR A 627 3.15 -15.12 -22.72
CA THR A 627 2.29 -15.15 -21.54
C THR A 627 1.90 -13.73 -21.16
N ASP A 628 0.63 -13.52 -20.88
CA ASP A 628 0.07 -12.22 -20.48
C ASP A 628 -0.37 -12.18 -19.01
N ARG A 629 -0.32 -13.32 -18.32
CA ARG A 629 -0.67 -13.44 -16.90
C ARG A 629 -0.04 -14.64 -16.22
N SER A 630 0.20 -14.49 -14.92
CA SER A 630 0.51 -15.58 -14.02
C SER A 630 -0.62 -15.77 -13.00
N VAL A 631 -0.76 -17.00 -12.51
CA VAL A 631 -1.69 -17.39 -11.45
C VAL A 631 -0.92 -18.16 -10.39
N ASN A 632 -1.29 -17.98 -9.11
CA ASN A 632 -0.74 -18.79 -8.03
C ASN A 632 -1.80 -19.81 -7.58
N ILE A 633 -1.50 -21.10 -7.72
CA ILE A 633 -2.39 -22.20 -7.35
C ILE A 633 -1.63 -23.08 -6.37
N GLN A 634 -2.13 -23.20 -5.14
CA GLN A 634 -1.50 -24.01 -4.08
C GLN A 634 0.00 -23.67 -3.86
N ASN A 635 0.34 -22.38 -3.83
CA ASN A 635 1.71 -21.88 -3.64
C ASN A 635 2.69 -22.20 -4.80
N GLN A 636 2.15 -22.55 -5.97
CA GLN A 636 2.89 -22.77 -7.21
C GLN A 636 2.44 -21.74 -8.26
N THR A 637 3.38 -21.04 -8.88
CA THR A 637 3.09 -20.08 -9.96
C THR A 637 2.93 -20.81 -11.28
N TYR A 638 1.95 -20.40 -12.08
CA TYR A 638 1.74 -20.87 -13.43
C TYR A 638 1.62 -19.70 -14.40
N TYR A 639 2.18 -19.86 -15.60
CA TYR A 639 2.09 -18.89 -16.69
C TYR A 639 1.08 -19.33 -17.74
N ARG A 640 0.28 -18.40 -18.25
CA ARG A 640 -0.69 -18.72 -19.29
C ARG A 640 -0.02 -18.83 -20.64
N VAL A 641 -0.30 -19.91 -21.37
CA VAL A 641 0.22 -20.15 -22.72
C VAL A 641 -0.88 -20.31 -23.78
N GLY A 642 -2.13 -20.42 -23.32
CA GLY A 642 -3.30 -20.55 -24.18
C GLY A 642 -4.59 -20.30 -23.40
N THR A 643 -5.73 -20.43 -24.09
CA THR A 643 -7.04 -20.32 -23.44
C THR A 643 -7.23 -21.51 -22.50
N ASN A 644 -7.31 -21.25 -21.19
CA ASN A 644 -7.38 -22.28 -20.16
C ASN A 644 -6.20 -23.28 -20.21
N GLU A 645 -5.01 -22.81 -20.61
CA GLU A 645 -3.80 -23.63 -20.71
C GLU A 645 -2.63 -22.89 -20.06
N TYR A 646 -2.03 -23.52 -19.05
CA TYR A 646 -1.04 -22.95 -18.15
C TYR A 646 0.13 -23.91 -17.96
N VAL A 647 1.32 -23.37 -17.68
CA VAL A 647 2.54 -24.14 -17.41
C VAL A 647 3.10 -23.73 -16.05
N ALA A 648 3.59 -24.70 -15.27
CA ALA A 648 4.20 -24.42 -13.98
C ALA A 648 5.55 -23.70 -14.15
N ASP A 649 5.82 -22.66 -13.34
CA ASP A 649 7.04 -21.85 -13.43
C ASP A 649 8.32 -22.70 -13.33
N LYS A 650 8.33 -23.74 -12.51
CA LYS A 650 9.47 -24.63 -12.28
C LYS A 650 9.87 -25.44 -13.52
N ASP A 651 8.95 -25.62 -14.46
CA ASP A 651 9.14 -26.43 -15.66
C ASP A 651 9.46 -25.56 -16.89
N VAL A 652 9.54 -24.24 -16.71
CA VAL A 652 9.80 -23.27 -17.78
C VAL A 652 10.80 -22.20 -17.34
N VAL A 653 11.45 -21.56 -18.29
CA VAL A 653 12.18 -20.32 -18.03
C VAL A 653 11.29 -19.19 -18.49
N TYR A 654 10.86 -18.35 -17.55
CA TYR A 654 10.19 -17.10 -17.85
C TYR A 654 11.23 -16.04 -18.22
N GLN A 655 10.99 -15.35 -19.33
CA GLN A 655 11.78 -14.23 -19.80
C GLN A 655 10.84 -13.02 -19.90
N GLU A 656 11.11 -12.03 -19.08
CA GLU A 656 10.31 -10.79 -18.99
C GLU A 656 10.64 -9.89 -20.18
N ASN A 657 9.60 -9.36 -20.84
CA ASN A 657 9.64 -8.49 -22.03
C ASN A 657 10.25 -9.13 -23.30
N TYR A 658 9.46 -9.27 -24.36
CA TYR A 658 9.79 -10.09 -25.52
C TYR A 658 9.04 -9.70 -26.77
#